data_AF-A0A812RDE2-F1
#
_entry.id   AF-A0A812RDE2-F1
#
_cell.length_a   1.000
_cell.length_b   1.000
_cell.length_c   1.000
_cell.angle_alpha   90.00
_cell.angle_beta   90.00
_cell.angle_gamma   90.00
#
_symmetry.space_group_name_H-M   'P 1'
#
loop_
_entity.id
_entity.type
_entity.pdbx_description
1 polymer ?
#
loop_
_entity_poly.entity_id
_entity_poly.type
_entity_poly.pdbx_seq_one_letter_code
_entity_poly.pdbx_strand_id
1 'polypeptide(L)'
;MLFMVSDGWFQTLNLLQSMTCVRQYDQFCRVQNHQTVKDILMKDRTYLGYQASIQDYITSAIEDTQASANLMYEPFRPIYEFGKTWDEEAFNDKEHDYDALYDQMSKMREFQHDLDRFKLSPICGIILVNGKILKDRLTPIPEATLNCVKNCLIGLARDKCKECYSRYDSVNKLLEERSKDLGKFANYVKMYHNVQDERPEMEDLMFEVEQMYSLLREYKVRMPGDDEVVYEGLKAKESDFTNKKMIEASQFIAEMKEEMALETYQRALKVEEEMKGVSEELFTGSFIDAEKIVVAHEVLEELDKILETKVKVLEERAHTFTDYEGLLGAAPQVQTEEESNGHFQFVEVAKTRKVFDDKLKLWEVTAQWQEMSHNWNVSEFVKVDVEAMNKQVMASYKTANGLTKSLEGDEVAVRVKGMIEEWRERMPCILDLGNPALRPRHWEKIFKKINLAYKGPTSASSISLTQLEGNGVFDHREYVSEVSANASGEFALEQSLEQVIAAWADLELPIMNHRNQKDLWILGDLQDVITLCEDHSVTIATMMGSRFIHGIREKVEIWEKRINQAADVIDEWYTVQRAWMYLENIFSAEDIQRQLPQEAAKFKQVDKFWKDLFRKVRQKDKLCMDAFHIPGILERLKWANDTLDHVQKQLEAYLETKRAAFPRFYFLSNDELLSILSQTRNPHAVQEHMCKCFDSINRVVFSETAPGEILGMSDMIKEYVPFVQPVVTGPIVEKWLSDIEAITVAAQRLGHPEDVTRLAAQTALEQLGGVSGNRKSGSEASGNLYEAARAAAEALSSEEPAIRQGAQRILVNLAGEGPTQRYAAAAFAVSGLKSEVAPFVWACAVDFLQAFLGTVV
;
A
#
# COMPACT_ATOMS: atom_id res chain seq x y z
N MET A 1 -15.63 -11.47 -84.48
CA MET A 1 -15.74 -10.90 -85.84
C MET A 1 -15.90 -11.95 -86.95
N LEU A 2 -15.78 -13.25 -86.67
CA LEU A 2 -15.89 -14.33 -87.68
C LEU A 2 -17.34 -14.76 -88.02
N PHE A 3 -18.33 -14.37 -87.22
CA PHE A 3 -19.75 -14.67 -87.48
C PHE A 3 -20.31 -13.99 -88.73
N MET A 4 -19.71 -12.90 -89.22
CA MET A 4 -20.21 -12.18 -90.40
C MET A 4 -19.67 -12.75 -91.73
N VAL A 5 -18.70 -13.66 -91.69
CA VAL A 5 -18.04 -14.18 -92.90
C VAL A 5 -18.82 -15.34 -93.52
N SER A 6 -19.65 -16.06 -92.73
CA SER A 6 -20.42 -17.20 -93.24
C SER A 6 -21.46 -16.79 -94.29
N ASP A 7 -22.13 -15.65 -94.09
CA ASP A 7 -23.23 -15.22 -94.96
C ASP A 7 -22.75 -14.83 -96.37
N GLY A 8 -21.53 -14.34 -96.49
CA GLY A 8 -20.95 -13.92 -97.77
C GLY A 8 -20.69 -15.10 -98.72
N TRP A 9 -20.16 -16.23 -98.20
CA TRP A 9 -19.80 -17.38 -99.02
C TRP A 9 -21.00 -18.15 -99.56
N PHE A 10 -22.11 -18.18 -98.81
CA PHE A 10 -23.35 -18.82 -99.27
C PHE A 10 -23.96 -18.10 -100.47
N GLN A 11 -23.83 -16.76 -100.57
CA GLN A 11 -24.26 -16.03 -101.76
C GLN A 11 -23.42 -16.39 -103.00
N THR A 12 -22.10 -16.59 -102.84
CA THR A 12 -21.20 -16.89 -103.97
C THR A 12 -21.42 -18.28 -104.56
N LEU A 13 -21.77 -19.28 -103.74
CA LEU A 13 -22.11 -20.62 -104.23
C LEU A 13 -23.41 -20.64 -105.04
N ASN A 14 -24.38 -19.76 -104.75
CA ASN A 14 -25.59 -19.64 -105.56
C ASN A 14 -25.31 -19.07 -106.97
N LEU A 15 -24.23 -18.31 -107.15
CA LEU A 15 -23.83 -17.79 -108.47
C LEU A 15 -23.29 -18.89 -109.39
N LEU A 16 -22.76 -19.99 -108.86
CA LEU A 16 -22.20 -21.10 -109.66
C LEU A 16 -23.25 -21.87 -110.48
N GLN A 17 -24.54 -21.85 -110.10
CA GLN A 17 -25.60 -22.44 -110.94
C GLN A 17 -25.90 -21.60 -112.20
N SER A 18 -25.42 -20.36 -112.29
CA SER A 18 -25.65 -19.51 -113.47
C SER A 18 -24.67 -19.78 -114.63
N MET A 19 -23.66 -20.62 -114.44
CA MET A 19 -22.56 -20.76 -115.40
C MET A 19 -22.49 -22.11 -116.13
N THR A 20 -23.53 -22.95 -116.09
CA THR A 20 -23.62 -24.11 -116.98
C THR A 20 -23.94 -23.67 -118.42
N CYS A 21 -22.84 -23.50 -119.14
CA CYS A 21 -22.68 -23.08 -120.52
C CYS A 21 -23.18 -24.11 -121.53
N VAL A 22 -24.28 -23.83 -122.24
CA VAL A 22 -24.54 -24.35 -123.60
C VAL A 22 -25.29 -23.26 -124.41
N ARG A 23 -24.72 -22.95 -125.58
CA ARG A 23 -25.08 -21.88 -126.53
C ARG A 23 -26.58 -21.83 -126.90
N GLN A 24 -27.16 -20.63 -126.98
CA GLN A 24 -28.46 -20.37 -127.61
C GLN A 24 -28.34 -20.39 -129.14
N TYR A 25 -28.27 -21.60 -129.68
CA TYR A 25 -28.84 -22.11 -130.92
C TYR A 25 -28.14 -23.47 -131.13
N ASP A 26 -28.76 -24.63 -130.94
CA ASP A 26 -30.13 -24.96 -131.40
C ASP A 26 -30.31 -24.69 -132.91
N GLN A 27 -29.20 -24.43 -133.62
CA GLN A 27 -29.15 -24.34 -135.08
C GLN A 27 -29.40 -25.70 -135.75
N PHE A 28 -29.58 -26.79 -134.98
CA PHE A 28 -29.60 -28.13 -135.56
C PHE A 28 -30.65 -29.13 -135.00
N CYS A 29 -31.43 -28.84 -133.94
CA CYS A 29 -32.46 -29.79 -133.43
C CYS A 29 -33.69 -29.09 -132.82
N ARG A 30 -34.91 -29.53 -133.16
CA ARG A 30 -36.18 -29.17 -132.46
C ARG A 30 -36.57 -30.29 -131.50
N VAL A 31 -36.81 -30.01 -130.21
CA VAL A 31 -37.61 -30.88 -129.30
C VAL A 31 -38.36 -30.04 -128.23
N GLN A 32 -39.64 -30.33 -127.98
CA GLN A 32 -40.45 -29.74 -126.89
C GLN A 32 -40.27 -30.55 -125.57
N ASN A 33 -40.22 -29.85 -124.42
CA ASN A 33 -40.06 -30.28 -123.00
C ASN A 33 -38.62 -30.33 -122.44
N HIS A 34 -38.22 -29.31 -121.67
CA HIS A 34 -36.98 -29.34 -120.87
C HIS A 34 -37.26 -29.07 -119.39
N GLN A 35 -36.99 -30.04 -118.52
CA GLN A 35 -36.80 -29.84 -117.08
C GLN A 35 -35.41 -29.27 -116.82
N THR A 36 -35.31 -28.29 -115.93
CA THR A 36 -34.03 -27.63 -115.60
C THR A 36 -33.23 -28.41 -114.58
N VAL A 37 -31.92 -28.54 -114.83
CA VAL A 37 -30.94 -29.28 -114.01
C VAL A 37 -30.94 -28.87 -112.53
N LYS A 38 -31.28 -27.60 -112.23
CA LYS A 38 -31.34 -27.05 -110.86
C LYS A 38 -32.33 -27.76 -109.95
N ASP A 39 -33.53 -28.05 -110.43
CA ASP A 39 -34.60 -28.62 -109.59
C ASP A 39 -34.38 -30.10 -109.31
N ILE A 40 -33.67 -30.78 -110.20
CA ILE A 40 -33.24 -32.17 -110.03
C ILE A 40 -32.17 -32.23 -108.92
N LEU A 41 -31.18 -31.33 -108.96
CA LEU A 41 -30.10 -31.30 -107.97
C LEU A 41 -30.57 -30.92 -106.56
N MET A 42 -31.47 -29.95 -106.42
CA MET A 42 -31.93 -29.46 -105.10
C MET A 42 -32.83 -30.45 -104.34
N LYS A 43 -33.48 -31.38 -105.03
CA LYS A 43 -34.29 -32.44 -104.42
C LYS A 43 -33.53 -33.75 -104.25
N ASP A 44 -32.30 -33.82 -104.78
CA ASP A 44 -31.49 -35.00 -104.74
C ASP A 44 -30.92 -35.23 -103.34
N ARG A 45 -31.21 -36.41 -102.77
CA ARG A 45 -30.76 -36.77 -101.42
C ARG A 45 -29.24 -36.81 -101.31
N THR A 46 -28.56 -37.16 -102.41
CA THR A 46 -27.10 -37.16 -102.50
C THR A 46 -26.53 -35.75 -102.36
N TYR A 47 -27.12 -34.76 -103.04
CA TYR A 47 -26.69 -33.36 -102.96
C TYR A 47 -26.80 -32.77 -101.53
N LEU A 48 -27.93 -32.99 -100.86
CA LEU A 48 -28.12 -32.54 -99.47
C LEU A 48 -27.20 -33.26 -98.47
N GLY A 49 -26.92 -34.55 -98.69
CA GLY A 49 -25.96 -35.30 -97.89
C GLY A 49 -24.53 -34.75 -98.03
N TYR A 50 -24.11 -34.39 -99.25
CA TYR A 50 -22.82 -33.73 -99.47
C TYR A 50 -22.75 -32.34 -98.82
N GLN A 51 -23.84 -31.57 -98.84
CA GLN A 51 -23.88 -30.25 -98.19
C GLN A 51 -23.66 -30.34 -96.67
N ALA A 52 -24.33 -31.27 -95.98
CA ALA A 52 -24.15 -31.48 -94.54
C ALA A 52 -22.72 -31.95 -94.21
N SER A 53 -22.19 -32.89 -94.99
CA SER A 53 -20.82 -33.40 -94.82
C SER A 53 -19.77 -32.30 -94.99
N ILE A 54 -19.96 -31.39 -95.95
CA ILE A 54 -19.09 -30.22 -96.13
C ILE A 54 -19.17 -29.27 -94.92
N GLN A 55 -20.37 -29.05 -94.37
CA GLN A 55 -20.56 -28.15 -93.24
C GLN A 55 -19.92 -28.69 -91.95
N ASP A 56 -20.04 -29.99 -91.69
CA ASP A 56 -19.38 -30.64 -90.55
C ASP A 56 -17.85 -30.60 -90.70
N TYR A 57 -17.34 -30.85 -91.91
CA TYR A 57 -15.91 -30.78 -92.21
C TYR A 57 -15.34 -29.36 -92.00
N ILE A 58 -16.06 -28.32 -92.45
CA ILE A 58 -15.65 -26.93 -92.22
C ILE A 58 -15.62 -26.61 -90.73
N THR A 59 -16.63 -27.04 -89.96
CA THR A 59 -16.71 -26.77 -88.52
C THR A 59 -15.56 -27.44 -87.75
N SER A 60 -15.29 -28.71 -88.02
CA SER A 60 -14.15 -29.42 -87.43
C SER A 60 -12.82 -28.79 -87.83
N ALA A 61 -12.66 -28.36 -89.09
CA ALA A 61 -11.46 -27.68 -89.55
C ALA A 61 -11.22 -26.35 -88.82
N ILE A 62 -12.28 -25.61 -88.44
CA ILE A 62 -12.15 -24.38 -87.65
C ILE A 62 -11.65 -24.70 -86.23
N GLU A 63 -12.21 -25.70 -85.56
CA GLU A 63 -11.83 -26.10 -84.20
C GLU A 63 -10.37 -26.59 -84.13
N ASP A 64 -9.95 -27.45 -85.07
CA ASP A 64 -8.58 -27.94 -85.17
C ASP A 64 -7.58 -26.82 -85.48
N THR A 65 -7.98 -25.87 -86.34
CA THR A 65 -7.19 -24.68 -86.63
C THR A 65 -7.00 -23.80 -85.40
N GLN A 66 -8.06 -23.61 -84.60
CA GLN A 66 -7.98 -22.81 -83.37
C GLN A 66 -7.08 -23.46 -82.32
N ALA A 67 -7.18 -24.78 -82.10
CA ALA A 67 -6.31 -25.50 -81.17
C ALA A 67 -4.83 -25.42 -81.60
N SER A 68 -4.56 -25.60 -82.90
CA SER A 68 -3.21 -25.52 -83.47
C SER A 68 -2.63 -24.10 -83.38
N ALA A 69 -3.43 -23.07 -83.66
CA ALA A 69 -3.01 -21.67 -83.56
C ALA A 69 -2.70 -21.27 -82.11
N ASN A 70 -3.50 -21.72 -81.14
CA ASN A 70 -3.24 -21.47 -79.72
C ASN A 70 -1.91 -22.11 -79.29
N LEU A 71 -1.69 -23.39 -79.56
CA LEU A 71 -0.44 -24.06 -79.19
C LEU A 71 0.81 -23.39 -79.80
N MET A 72 0.65 -22.86 -81.02
CA MET A 72 1.75 -22.25 -81.76
C MET A 72 2.09 -20.83 -81.33
N TYR A 73 1.08 -20.03 -80.99
CA TYR A 73 1.27 -18.60 -80.69
C TYR A 73 1.24 -18.28 -79.18
N GLU A 74 0.77 -19.18 -78.32
CA GLU A 74 0.80 -19.01 -76.85
C GLU A 74 2.22 -18.73 -76.30
N PRO A 75 3.32 -19.33 -76.80
CA PRO A 75 4.67 -19.01 -76.32
C PRO A 75 5.08 -17.55 -76.49
N PHE A 76 4.43 -16.79 -77.38
CA PHE A 76 4.72 -15.36 -77.60
C PHE A 76 3.83 -14.43 -76.78
N ARG A 77 2.87 -14.98 -76.03
CA ARG A 77 1.99 -14.22 -75.15
C ARG A 77 2.74 -13.45 -74.05
N PRO A 78 3.81 -13.97 -73.42
CA PRO A 78 4.58 -13.22 -72.43
C PRO A 78 5.16 -11.90 -73.00
N ILE A 79 5.55 -11.88 -74.28
CA ILE A 79 6.08 -10.67 -74.95
C ILE A 79 5.00 -9.60 -75.05
N TYR A 80 3.77 -10.00 -75.38
CA TYR A 80 2.62 -9.10 -75.43
C TYR A 80 2.23 -8.58 -74.05
N GLU A 81 2.20 -9.46 -73.04
CA GLU A 81 1.89 -9.08 -71.66
C GLU A 81 2.94 -8.13 -71.10
N PHE A 82 4.23 -8.40 -71.35
CA PHE A 82 5.34 -7.51 -71.02
C PHE A 82 5.17 -6.13 -71.64
N GLY A 83 4.90 -6.05 -72.95
CA GLY A 83 4.68 -4.76 -73.63
C GLY A 83 3.47 -3.98 -73.13
N LYS A 84 2.47 -4.64 -72.53
CA LYS A 84 1.32 -3.98 -71.90
C LYS A 84 1.65 -3.38 -70.54
N THR A 85 2.58 -4.01 -69.81
CA THR A 85 3.03 -3.59 -68.48
C THR A 85 4.26 -2.68 -68.53
N TRP A 86 4.97 -2.65 -69.67
CA TRP A 86 6.18 -1.86 -69.85
C TRP A 86 5.85 -0.38 -69.93
N ASP A 87 6.52 0.40 -69.09
CA ASP A 87 6.41 1.84 -69.02
C ASP A 87 7.83 2.42 -69.08
N GLU A 88 8.12 3.15 -70.16
CA GLU A 88 9.45 3.72 -70.41
C GLU A 88 9.77 4.88 -69.45
N GLU A 89 8.78 5.67 -69.07
CA GLU A 89 8.97 6.83 -68.19
C GLU A 89 9.20 6.36 -66.75
N ALA A 90 8.38 5.42 -66.27
CA ALA A 90 8.53 4.84 -64.94
C ALA A 90 9.80 3.99 -64.78
N PHE A 91 10.36 3.48 -65.89
CA PHE A 91 11.68 2.85 -65.88
C PHE A 91 12.77 3.92 -65.81
N ASN A 92 12.77 4.95 -66.65
CA ASN A 92 13.82 5.98 -66.60
C ASN A 92 13.91 6.74 -65.27
N ASP A 93 12.80 6.88 -64.54
CA ASP A 93 12.74 7.57 -63.24
C ASP A 93 13.32 6.76 -62.07
N LYS A 94 13.57 5.45 -62.23
CA LYS A 94 14.16 4.62 -61.16
C LYS A 94 15.68 4.60 -61.26
N GLU A 95 16.35 4.60 -60.12
CA GLU A 95 17.77 4.26 -60.06
C GLU A 95 17.96 2.78 -60.37
N HIS A 96 18.89 2.47 -61.27
CA HIS A 96 19.18 1.10 -61.70
C HIS A 96 20.61 0.74 -61.36
N ASP A 97 20.78 -0.47 -60.86
CA ASP A 97 22.09 -1.09 -60.70
C ASP A 97 22.49 -1.86 -61.96
N TYR A 98 23.79 -2.14 -62.09
CA TYR A 98 24.35 -2.91 -63.21
C TYR A 98 23.60 -4.24 -63.44
N ASP A 99 23.36 -5.00 -62.36
CA ASP A 99 22.70 -6.31 -62.43
C ASP A 99 21.26 -6.21 -62.93
N ALA A 100 20.53 -5.17 -62.50
CA ALA A 100 19.16 -4.93 -62.92
C ALA A 100 19.08 -4.60 -64.42
N LEU A 101 20.03 -3.81 -64.93
CA LEU A 101 20.11 -3.50 -66.37
C LEU A 101 20.53 -4.74 -67.17
N TYR A 102 21.51 -5.51 -66.69
CA TYR A 102 21.97 -6.74 -67.32
C TYR A 102 20.83 -7.76 -67.48
N ASP A 103 20.07 -8.02 -66.42
CA ASP A 103 18.95 -8.96 -66.42
C ASP A 103 17.86 -8.56 -67.41
N GLN A 104 17.54 -7.27 -67.49
CA GLN A 104 16.55 -6.76 -68.45
C GLN A 104 17.06 -6.88 -69.89
N MET A 105 18.33 -6.55 -70.15
CA MET A 105 18.93 -6.71 -71.48
C MET A 105 18.96 -8.18 -71.92
N SER A 106 19.26 -9.11 -71.00
CA SER A 106 19.25 -10.55 -71.28
C SER A 106 17.84 -11.06 -71.61
N LYS A 107 16.83 -10.67 -70.83
CA LYS A 107 15.42 -11.02 -71.09
C LYS A 107 14.93 -10.49 -72.45
N MET A 108 15.30 -9.26 -72.82
CA MET A 108 14.94 -8.71 -74.14
C MET A 108 15.63 -9.46 -75.28
N ARG A 109 16.88 -9.92 -75.09
CA ARG A 109 17.59 -10.75 -76.08
C ARG A 109 16.92 -12.11 -76.25
N GLU A 110 16.43 -12.73 -75.17
CA GLU A 110 15.64 -13.96 -75.24
C GLU A 110 14.35 -13.76 -76.04
N PHE A 111 13.60 -12.68 -75.78
CA PHE A 111 12.38 -12.35 -76.53
C PHE A 111 12.64 -12.10 -78.03
N GLN A 112 13.74 -11.42 -78.38
CA GLN A 112 14.13 -11.26 -79.79
C GLN A 112 14.42 -12.61 -80.46
N HIS A 113 15.17 -13.48 -79.78
CA HIS A 113 15.50 -14.80 -80.30
C HIS A 113 14.26 -15.70 -80.45
N ASP A 114 13.28 -15.59 -79.55
CA ASP A 114 12.00 -16.27 -79.70
C ASP A 114 11.22 -15.75 -80.91
N LEU A 115 11.15 -14.43 -81.11
CA LEU A 115 10.49 -13.81 -82.27
C LEU A 115 11.14 -14.15 -83.61
N ASP A 116 12.45 -14.42 -83.64
CA ASP A 116 13.14 -14.92 -84.83
C ASP A 116 12.62 -16.31 -85.23
N ARG A 117 12.24 -17.14 -84.26
CA ARG A 117 11.65 -18.48 -84.48
C ARG A 117 10.15 -18.43 -84.83
N PHE A 118 9.54 -17.24 -84.88
CA PHE A 118 8.11 -17.04 -85.17
C PHE A 118 7.73 -17.48 -86.59
N LYS A 119 6.72 -18.35 -86.70
CA LYS A 119 6.22 -18.88 -87.99
C LYS A 119 5.04 -18.05 -88.51
N LEU A 120 5.17 -17.57 -89.75
CA LEU A 120 4.29 -16.56 -90.33
C LEU A 120 2.91 -17.08 -90.76
N SER A 121 2.79 -18.31 -91.29
CA SER A 121 1.51 -18.83 -91.80
C SER A 121 1.41 -20.37 -91.84
N PRO A 122 0.90 -21.06 -90.81
CA PRO A 122 0.56 -22.47 -90.93
C PRO A 122 -0.74 -22.65 -91.74
N ILE A 123 -0.78 -23.68 -92.59
CA ILE A 123 -2.00 -24.16 -93.23
C ILE A 123 -2.58 -25.26 -92.34
N CYS A 124 -3.76 -25.02 -91.76
CA CYS A 124 -4.48 -25.99 -90.93
C CYS A 124 -5.68 -26.49 -91.74
N GLY A 125 -5.52 -27.65 -92.40
CA GLY A 125 -6.53 -28.21 -93.28
C GLY A 125 -6.88 -27.26 -94.44
N ILE A 126 -8.05 -26.65 -94.38
CA ILE A 126 -8.57 -25.70 -95.38
C ILE A 126 -8.40 -24.21 -94.99
N ILE A 127 -7.89 -23.92 -93.78
CA ILE A 127 -7.78 -22.55 -93.26
C ILE A 127 -6.30 -22.16 -93.16
N LEU A 128 -5.97 -20.98 -93.71
CA LEU A 128 -4.67 -20.34 -93.56
C LEU A 128 -4.73 -19.32 -92.41
N VAL A 129 -3.93 -19.52 -91.37
CA VAL A 129 -3.78 -18.53 -90.30
C VAL A 129 -2.65 -17.56 -90.67
N ASN A 130 -2.93 -16.26 -90.70
CA ASN A 130 -1.93 -15.23 -91.01
C ASN A 130 -1.36 -14.61 -89.72
N GLY A 131 -0.19 -15.08 -89.29
CA GLY A 131 0.54 -14.58 -88.12
C GLY A 131 1.38 -13.32 -88.38
N LYS A 132 1.43 -12.79 -89.62
CA LYS A 132 2.24 -11.63 -89.96
C LYS A 132 1.87 -10.39 -89.14
N ILE A 133 0.57 -10.12 -88.99
CA ILE A 133 0.06 -8.97 -88.21
C ILE A 133 0.45 -9.09 -86.72
N LEU A 134 0.50 -10.32 -86.19
CA LEU A 134 0.91 -10.57 -84.82
C LEU A 134 2.42 -10.35 -84.65
N LYS A 135 3.25 -10.87 -85.56
CA LYS A 135 4.70 -10.63 -85.54
C LYS A 135 5.03 -9.14 -85.65
N ASP A 136 4.41 -8.43 -86.60
CA ASP A 136 4.64 -6.99 -86.82
C ASP A 136 4.29 -6.14 -85.58
N ARG A 137 3.38 -6.60 -84.72
CA ARG A 137 3.04 -5.93 -83.44
C ARG A 137 3.96 -6.30 -82.27
N LEU A 138 4.55 -7.49 -82.28
CA LEU A 138 5.38 -7.97 -81.17
C LEU A 138 6.86 -7.58 -81.33
N THR A 139 7.37 -7.50 -82.56
CA THR A 139 8.77 -7.13 -82.85
C THR A 139 9.22 -5.79 -82.24
N PRO A 140 8.41 -4.70 -82.29
CA PRO A 140 8.86 -3.41 -81.77
C PRO A 140 9.04 -3.37 -80.25
N ILE A 141 8.38 -4.24 -79.49
CA ILE A 141 8.37 -4.22 -78.02
C ILE A 141 9.78 -4.47 -77.45
N PRO A 142 10.45 -5.61 -77.70
CA PRO A 142 11.79 -5.84 -77.18
C PRO A 142 12.84 -4.92 -77.80
N GLU A 143 12.65 -4.44 -79.04
CA GLU A 143 13.58 -3.47 -79.66
C GLU A 143 13.53 -2.10 -78.97
N ALA A 144 12.32 -1.59 -78.69
CA ALA A 144 12.13 -0.32 -77.98
C ALA A 144 12.65 -0.40 -76.54
N THR A 145 12.26 -1.45 -75.80
CA THR A 145 12.75 -1.69 -74.43
C THR A 145 14.28 -1.81 -74.39
N LEU A 146 14.88 -2.59 -75.29
CA LEU A 146 16.33 -2.74 -75.33
C LEU A 146 17.05 -1.42 -75.63
N ASN A 147 16.49 -0.56 -76.49
CA ASN A 147 17.04 0.77 -76.74
C ASN A 147 16.93 1.71 -75.53
N CYS A 148 15.81 1.63 -74.79
CA CYS A 148 15.64 2.37 -73.54
C CYS A 148 16.69 1.96 -72.50
N VAL A 149 16.84 0.65 -72.24
CA VAL A 149 17.82 0.12 -71.28
C VAL A 149 19.26 0.46 -71.68
N LYS A 150 19.58 0.44 -72.99
CA LYS A 150 20.90 0.88 -73.50
C LYS A 150 21.17 2.35 -73.19
N ASN A 151 20.18 3.24 -73.32
CA ASN A 151 20.35 4.66 -73.02
C ASN A 151 20.56 4.89 -71.52
N CYS A 152 19.82 4.19 -70.66
CA CYS A 152 20.04 4.21 -69.20
C CYS A 152 21.45 3.74 -68.83
N LEU A 153 21.92 2.64 -69.44
CA LEU A 153 23.26 2.11 -69.19
C LEU A 153 24.35 3.10 -69.61
N ILE A 154 24.18 3.84 -70.72
CA ILE A 154 25.10 4.91 -71.13
C ILE A 154 25.14 6.03 -70.09
N GLY A 155 23.97 6.47 -69.59
CA GLY A 155 23.87 7.50 -68.56
C GLY A 155 24.57 7.08 -67.26
N LEU A 156 24.23 5.89 -66.76
CA LEU A 156 24.81 5.34 -65.54
C LEU A 156 26.33 5.14 -65.65
N ALA A 157 26.81 4.58 -66.76
CA ALA A 157 28.23 4.38 -67.00
C ALA A 157 29.00 5.70 -67.06
N ARG A 158 28.40 6.76 -67.63
CA ARG A 158 28.99 8.10 -67.67
C ARG A 158 29.10 8.71 -66.27
N ASP A 159 28.03 8.64 -65.49
CA ASP A 159 27.99 9.27 -64.17
C ASP A 159 28.94 8.56 -63.19
N LYS A 160 28.92 7.23 -63.16
CA LYS A 160 29.87 6.43 -62.37
C LYS A 160 31.32 6.60 -62.82
N CYS A 161 31.58 6.73 -64.11
CA CYS A 161 32.93 7.00 -64.62
C CYS A 161 33.45 8.38 -64.18
N LYS A 162 32.60 9.41 -64.19
CA LYS A 162 32.96 10.75 -63.70
C LYS A 162 33.20 10.78 -62.19
N GLU A 163 32.35 10.10 -61.42
CA GLU A 163 32.50 9.95 -59.97
C GLU A 163 33.86 9.32 -59.66
N CYS A 164 34.14 8.17 -60.27
CA CYS A 164 35.40 7.43 -60.13
C CYS A 164 36.61 8.29 -60.55
N TYR A 165 36.51 9.01 -61.68
CA TYR A 165 37.57 9.91 -62.16
C TYR A 165 37.88 11.01 -61.16
N SER A 166 36.85 11.67 -60.61
CA SER A 166 37.03 12.75 -59.65
C SER A 166 37.67 12.27 -58.35
N ARG A 167 37.33 11.05 -57.90
CA ARG A 167 37.89 10.44 -56.69
C ARG A 167 39.36 10.12 -56.89
N TYR A 168 39.74 9.42 -57.98
CA TYR A 168 41.14 9.15 -58.30
C TYR A 168 41.96 10.44 -58.54
N ASP A 169 41.40 11.47 -59.19
CA ASP A 169 42.11 12.74 -59.41
C ASP A 169 42.37 13.49 -58.09
N SER A 170 41.39 13.51 -57.19
CA SER A 170 41.51 14.16 -55.88
C SER A 170 42.55 13.46 -55.00
N VAL A 171 42.48 12.14 -54.92
CA VAL A 171 43.45 11.33 -54.15
C VAL A 171 44.86 11.47 -54.74
N ASN A 172 45.01 11.44 -56.07
CA ASN A 172 46.31 11.62 -56.71
C ASN A 172 46.93 13.00 -56.43
N LYS A 173 46.13 14.07 -56.37
CA LYS A 173 46.59 15.41 -55.97
C LYS A 173 47.02 15.47 -54.51
N LEU A 174 46.27 14.82 -53.62
CA LEU A 174 46.64 14.75 -52.20
C LEU A 174 47.96 14.01 -51.97
N LEU A 175 48.22 12.94 -52.73
CA LEU A 175 49.49 12.19 -52.70
C LEU A 175 50.67 12.94 -53.37
N GLU A 176 50.43 14.06 -54.05
CA GLU A 176 51.48 14.91 -54.64
C GLU A 176 52.05 15.93 -53.64
N GLU A 177 51.27 16.39 -52.66
CA GLU A 177 51.68 17.42 -51.71
C GLU A 177 52.63 16.87 -50.64
N ARG A 178 53.93 16.83 -50.96
CA ARG A 178 54.98 16.35 -50.03
C ARG A 178 55.56 17.50 -49.22
N SER A 179 55.35 17.46 -47.91
CA SER A 179 55.94 18.41 -46.94
C SER A 179 56.93 17.71 -46.02
N LYS A 180 58.00 18.43 -45.66
CA LYS A 180 59.03 17.99 -44.69
C LYS A 180 58.82 18.57 -43.28
N ASP A 181 57.76 19.33 -43.07
CA ASP A 181 57.41 19.81 -41.72
C ASP A 181 56.72 18.69 -40.93
N LEU A 182 57.14 18.45 -39.68
CA LEU A 182 56.67 17.34 -38.85
C LEU A 182 55.14 17.25 -38.76
N GLY A 183 54.46 18.37 -38.51
CA GLY A 183 52.99 18.37 -38.37
C GLY A 183 52.29 18.10 -39.69
N LYS A 184 52.78 18.68 -40.79
CA LYS A 184 52.26 18.39 -42.13
C LYS A 184 52.57 16.97 -42.59
N PHE A 185 53.71 16.40 -42.19
CA PHE A 185 54.12 15.03 -42.50
C PHE A 185 53.27 14.01 -41.73
N ALA A 186 53.05 14.20 -40.43
CA ALA A 186 52.18 13.31 -39.66
C ALA A 186 50.74 13.32 -40.21
N ASN A 187 50.21 14.49 -40.56
CA ASN A 187 48.93 14.59 -41.25
C ASN A 187 48.94 13.89 -42.61
N TYR A 188 50.03 14.01 -43.38
CA TYR A 188 50.20 13.29 -44.65
C TYR A 188 50.20 11.77 -44.46
N VAL A 189 50.88 11.25 -43.43
CA VAL A 189 50.87 9.81 -43.09
C VAL A 189 49.47 9.34 -42.69
N LYS A 190 48.74 10.12 -41.91
CA LYS A 190 47.33 9.84 -41.58
C LYS A 190 46.45 9.79 -42.83
N MET A 191 46.60 10.76 -43.73
CA MET A 191 45.87 10.79 -45.00
C MET A 191 46.23 9.59 -45.88
N TYR A 192 47.51 9.20 -45.93
CA TYR A 192 47.95 8.02 -46.67
C TYR A 192 47.30 6.73 -46.14
N HIS A 193 47.24 6.53 -44.82
CA HIS A 193 46.55 5.39 -44.24
C HIS A 193 45.06 5.38 -44.55
N ASN A 194 44.38 6.53 -44.46
CA ASN A 194 42.97 6.64 -44.86
C ASN A 194 42.76 6.27 -46.34
N VAL A 195 43.62 6.77 -47.23
CA VAL A 195 43.58 6.41 -48.66
C VAL A 195 43.85 4.93 -48.89
N GLN A 196 44.72 4.32 -48.08
CA GLN A 196 44.98 2.88 -48.12
C GLN A 196 43.76 2.05 -47.68
N ASP A 197 42.99 2.54 -46.70
CA ASP A 197 41.76 1.91 -46.23
C ASP A 197 40.60 2.09 -47.22
N GLU A 198 40.51 3.23 -47.89
CA GLU A 198 39.50 3.50 -48.94
C GLU A 198 39.81 2.83 -50.28
N ARG A 199 41.01 2.27 -50.45
CA ARG A 199 41.47 1.67 -51.70
C ARG A 199 40.54 0.55 -52.22
N PRO A 200 40.07 -0.41 -51.40
CA PRO A 200 39.19 -1.47 -51.89
C PRO A 200 37.88 -0.93 -52.46
N GLU A 201 37.28 0.08 -51.80
CA GLU A 201 36.04 0.71 -52.28
C GLU A 201 36.24 1.40 -53.64
N MET A 202 37.39 2.04 -53.84
CA MET A 202 37.74 2.65 -55.12
C MET A 202 37.98 1.61 -56.23
N GLU A 203 38.62 0.49 -55.90
CA GLU A 203 38.83 -0.63 -56.83
C GLU A 203 37.49 -1.27 -57.23
N ASP A 204 36.54 -1.42 -56.30
CA ASP A 204 35.18 -1.93 -56.56
C ASP A 204 34.39 -1.00 -57.49
N LEU A 205 34.41 0.31 -57.23
CA LEU A 205 33.79 1.32 -58.09
C LEU A 205 34.39 1.32 -59.51
N MET A 206 35.71 1.14 -59.63
CA MET A 206 36.37 1.01 -60.93
C MET A 206 35.92 -0.27 -61.64
N PHE A 207 35.83 -1.39 -60.93
CA PHE A 207 35.38 -2.67 -61.49
C PHE A 207 33.94 -2.60 -62.01
N GLU A 208 33.02 -1.96 -61.28
CA GLU A 208 31.65 -1.70 -61.75
C GLU A 208 31.62 -0.91 -63.06
N VAL A 209 32.41 0.16 -63.15
CA VAL A 209 32.53 0.95 -64.38
C VAL A 209 33.07 0.07 -65.52
N GLU A 210 34.12 -0.73 -65.30
CA GLU A 210 34.65 -1.63 -66.34
C GLU A 210 33.61 -2.64 -66.83
N GLN A 211 32.81 -3.20 -65.93
CA GLN A 211 31.71 -4.10 -66.28
C GLN A 211 30.65 -3.41 -67.14
N MET A 212 30.23 -2.19 -66.77
CA MET A 212 29.27 -1.40 -67.55
C MET A 212 29.77 -1.11 -68.97
N TYR A 213 31.03 -0.67 -69.12
CA TYR A 213 31.63 -0.43 -70.44
C TYR A 213 31.86 -1.73 -71.24
N SER A 214 32.12 -2.86 -70.57
CA SER A 214 32.18 -4.18 -71.22
C SER A 214 30.81 -4.60 -71.79
N LEU A 215 29.75 -4.41 -71.01
CA LEU A 215 28.38 -4.71 -71.42
C LEU A 215 27.94 -3.85 -72.61
N LEU A 216 28.28 -2.55 -72.61
CA LEU A 216 28.02 -1.64 -73.73
C LEU A 216 28.72 -2.10 -75.03
N ARG A 217 29.95 -2.63 -74.93
CA ARG A 217 30.69 -3.22 -76.06
C ARG A 217 30.04 -4.50 -76.57
N GLU A 218 29.60 -5.39 -75.67
CA GLU A 218 28.94 -6.66 -76.04
C GLU A 218 27.67 -6.40 -76.87
N TYR A 219 26.86 -5.42 -76.46
CA TYR A 219 25.62 -5.04 -77.14
C TYR A 219 25.82 -4.08 -78.33
N LYS A 220 27.07 -3.84 -78.75
CA LYS A 220 27.48 -2.99 -79.89
C LYS A 220 26.88 -1.59 -79.83
N VAL A 221 26.75 -1.03 -78.63
CA VAL A 221 26.29 0.35 -78.43
C VAL A 221 27.45 1.29 -78.78
N ARG A 222 27.20 2.23 -79.70
CA ARG A 222 28.23 3.22 -80.08
C ARG A 222 28.29 4.29 -79.01
N MET A 223 29.41 4.34 -78.28
CA MET A 223 29.63 5.36 -77.27
C MET A 223 29.92 6.73 -77.89
N PRO A 224 29.48 7.83 -77.26
CA PRO A 224 29.96 9.17 -77.59
C PRO A 224 31.48 9.26 -77.39
N GLY A 225 32.20 9.88 -78.33
CA GLY A 225 33.66 10.00 -78.26
C GLY A 225 34.15 10.72 -77.01
N ASP A 226 33.37 11.66 -76.47
CA ASP A 226 33.69 12.37 -75.24
C ASP A 226 33.71 11.44 -74.01
N ASP A 227 32.81 10.45 -73.95
CA ASP A 227 32.74 9.49 -72.83
C ASP A 227 33.89 8.47 -72.90
N GLU A 228 34.28 8.08 -74.12
CA GLU A 228 35.41 7.17 -74.35
C GLU A 228 36.74 7.82 -73.91
N VAL A 229 36.92 9.11 -74.20
CA VAL A 229 38.07 9.89 -73.72
C VAL A 229 38.11 9.99 -72.19
N VAL A 230 36.95 10.19 -71.53
CA VAL A 230 36.88 10.25 -70.06
C VAL A 230 37.20 8.89 -69.44
N TYR A 231 36.73 7.79 -70.03
CA TYR A 231 37.04 6.44 -69.56
C TYR A 231 38.51 6.06 -69.75
N GLU A 232 39.13 6.41 -70.89
CA GLU A 232 40.58 6.26 -71.08
C GLU A 232 41.37 7.13 -70.09
N GLY A 233 40.90 8.35 -69.83
CA GLY A 233 41.45 9.24 -68.82
C GLY A 233 41.35 8.67 -67.39
N LEU A 234 40.25 8.00 -67.06
CA LEU A 234 40.06 7.30 -65.78
C LEU A 234 41.08 6.16 -65.64
N LYS A 235 41.26 5.33 -66.68
CA LYS A 235 42.28 4.25 -66.67
C LYS A 235 43.69 4.79 -66.48
N ALA A 236 44.00 5.92 -67.11
CA ALA A 236 45.28 6.58 -66.89
C ALA A 236 45.45 7.04 -65.44
N LYS A 237 44.41 7.62 -64.82
CA LYS A 237 44.42 8.09 -63.42
C LYS A 237 44.49 6.96 -62.39
N GLU A 238 43.80 5.84 -62.65
CA GLU A 238 43.90 4.63 -61.83
C GLU A 238 45.31 4.02 -61.92
N SER A 239 45.85 3.88 -63.13
CA SER A 239 47.23 3.41 -63.30
C SER A 239 48.24 4.35 -62.64
N ASP A 240 48.05 5.68 -62.74
CA ASP A 240 48.89 6.65 -62.05
C ASP A 240 48.78 6.52 -60.52
N PHE A 241 47.59 6.25 -59.98
CA PHE A 241 47.38 6.02 -58.56
C PHE A 241 48.11 4.75 -58.08
N THR A 242 47.80 3.61 -58.70
CA THR A 242 48.26 2.28 -58.28
C THR A 242 49.75 2.07 -58.54
N ASN A 243 50.22 2.41 -59.74
CA ASN A 243 51.59 2.08 -60.17
C ASN A 243 52.62 3.19 -59.88
N LYS A 244 52.17 4.39 -59.52
CA LYS A 244 53.08 5.53 -59.30
C LYS A 244 52.85 6.23 -57.97
N LYS A 245 51.70 6.89 -57.77
CA LYS A 245 51.48 7.77 -56.61
C LYS A 245 51.51 7.03 -55.27
N MET A 246 50.87 5.87 -55.18
CA MET A 246 50.91 5.05 -53.96
C MET A 246 52.32 4.54 -53.63
N ILE A 247 53.06 4.10 -54.65
CA ILE A 247 54.43 3.60 -54.48
C ILE A 247 55.36 4.73 -54.04
N GLU A 248 55.35 5.86 -54.76
CA GLU A 248 56.18 7.01 -54.41
C GLU A 248 55.82 7.60 -53.03
N ALA A 249 54.53 7.61 -52.65
CA ALA A 249 54.09 8.03 -51.33
C ALA A 249 54.59 7.08 -50.23
N SER A 250 54.51 5.76 -50.45
CA SER A 250 55.02 4.76 -49.51
C SER A 250 56.54 4.84 -49.34
N GLN A 251 57.28 5.12 -50.42
CA GLN A 251 58.73 5.33 -50.39
C GLN A 251 59.09 6.60 -49.62
N PHE A 252 58.39 7.71 -49.89
CA PHE A 252 58.61 8.97 -49.18
C PHE A 252 58.32 8.84 -47.67
N ILE A 253 57.26 8.12 -47.30
CA ILE A 253 56.95 7.81 -45.89
C ILE A 253 58.08 6.97 -45.30
N ALA A 254 58.51 5.89 -45.96
CA ALA A 254 59.57 5.02 -45.45
C ALA A 254 60.91 5.77 -45.25
N GLU A 255 61.27 6.65 -46.18
CA GLU A 255 62.50 7.45 -46.11
C GLU A 255 62.49 8.47 -44.97
N MET A 256 61.35 9.12 -44.72
CA MET A 256 61.24 10.20 -43.72
C MET A 256 60.77 9.74 -42.35
N LYS A 257 60.17 8.54 -42.25
CA LYS A 257 59.57 8.02 -41.01
C LYS A 257 60.57 7.95 -39.87
N GLU A 258 61.80 7.50 -40.11
CA GLU A 258 62.82 7.41 -39.05
C GLU A 258 63.27 8.80 -38.55
N GLU A 259 63.50 9.76 -39.45
CA GLU A 259 63.89 11.13 -39.10
C GLU A 259 62.77 11.85 -38.33
N MET A 260 61.52 11.71 -38.79
CA MET A 260 60.35 12.34 -38.18
C MET A 260 59.94 11.69 -36.85
N ALA A 261 60.14 10.38 -36.70
CA ALA A 261 59.96 9.69 -35.42
C ALA A 261 60.99 10.17 -34.38
N LEU A 262 62.25 10.37 -34.78
CA LEU A 262 63.28 10.93 -33.91
C LEU A 262 62.96 12.39 -33.52
N GLU A 263 62.50 13.21 -34.46
CA GLU A 263 62.10 14.60 -34.16
C GLU A 263 60.89 14.66 -33.21
N THR A 264 59.90 13.77 -33.38
CA THR A 264 58.74 13.64 -32.47
C THR A 264 59.20 13.33 -31.05
N TYR A 265 60.11 12.37 -30.90
CA TYR A 265 60.68 11.99 -29.60
C TYR A 265 61.43 13.16 -28.93
N GLN A 266 62.27 13.89 -29.68
CA GLN A 266 62.99 15.06 -29.15
C GLN A 266 62.05 16.18 -28.71
N ARG A 267 60.98 16.45 -29.48
CA ARG A 267 59.97 17.45 -29.11
C ARG A 267 59.14 16.99 -27.90
N ALA A 268 58.87 15.69 -27.76
CA ALA A 268 58.19 15.10 -26.61
C ALA A 268 59.03 15.23 -25.32
N LEU A 269 60.33 14.94 -25.36
CA LEU A 269 61.25 15.17 -24.24
C LEU A 269 61.29 16.64 -23.81
N LYS A 270 61.27 17.57 -24.77
CA LYS A 270 61.23 18.99 -24.48
C LYS A 270 59.94 19.41 -23.76
N VAL A 271 58.80 18.78 -24.09
CA VAL A 271 57.53 19.01 -23.38
C VAL A 271 57.62 18.54 -21.93
N GLU A 272 58.24 17.38 -21.67
CA GLU A 272 58.49 16.90 -20.30
C GLU A 272 59.39 17.85 -19.50
N GLU A 273 60.45 18.40 -20.12
CA GLU A 273 61.34 19.39 -19.48
C GLU A 273 60.61 20.71 -19.18
N GLU A 274 59.84 21.23 -20.15
CA GLU A 274 59.03 22.44 -19.98
C GLU A 274 57.97 22.23 -18.87
N MET A 275 57.35 21.05 -18.81
CA MET A 275 56.36 20.71 -17.79
C MET A 275 56.96 20.54 -16.40
N LYS A 276 58.16 19.95 -16.31
CA LYS A 276 58.92 19.91 -15.06
C LYS A 276 59.24 21.31 -14.55
N GLY A 277 59.58 22.24 -15.45
CA GLY A 277 59.75 23.66 -15.10
C GLY A 277 58.47 24.29 -14.53
N VAL A 278 57.29 23.96 -15.06
CA VAL A 278 56.00 24.39 -14.51
C VAL A 278 55.77 23.79 -13.11
N SER A 279 56.13 22.52 -12.91
CA SER A 279 56.07 21.88 -11.59
C SER A 279 56.92 22.62 -10.56
N GLU A 280 58.15 22.99 -10.91
CA GLU A 280 59.04 23.77 -10.04
C GLU A 280 58.49 25.19 -9.75
N GLU A 281 57.84 25.83 -10.74
CA GLU A 281 57.15 27.11 -10.56
C GLU A 281 55.98 27.02 -9.56
N LEU A 282 55.21 25.91 -9.58
CA LEU A 282 54.12 25.66 -8.62
C LEU A 282 54.61 25.43 -7.18
N PHE A 283 55.88 25.04 -7.03
CA PHE A 283 56.54 24.88 -5.73
C PHE A 283 57.44 26.07 -5.34
N THR A 284 57.30 27.22 -6.01
CA THR A 284 58.08 28.43 -5.68
C THR A 284 57.19 29.68 -5.60
N GLY A 285 57.67 30.70 -4.89
CA GLY A 285 57.01 32.01 -4.82
C GLY A 285 55.65 32.01 -4.12
N SER A 286 54.69 32.71 -4.72
CA SER A 286 53.34 32.98 -4.18
C SER A 286 52.53 31.73 -3.80
N PHE A 287 52.83 30.58 -4.40
CA PHE A 287 52.01 29.37 -4.32
C PHE A 287 52.26 28.50 -3.09
N ILE A 288 53.35 28.76 -2.35
CA ILE A 288 53.66 28.14 -1.04
C ILE A 288 53.60 29.19 0.10
N ASP A 289 53.45 30.46 -0.22
CA ASP A 289 53.50 31.51 0.79
C ASP A 289 52.24 31.51 1.69
N ALA A 290 52.44 31.10 2.93
CA ALA A 290 51.42 31.07 3.96
C ALA A 290 50.85 32.47 4.31
N GLU A 291 51.54 33.55 3.98
CA GLU A 291 51.04 34.93 4.16
C GLU A 291 49.98 35.31 3.12
N LYS A 292 50.00 34.67 1.94
CA LYS A 292 49.03 34.93 0.86
C LYS A 292 47.67 34.27 1.04
N ILE A 293 47.46 33.51 2.11
CA ILE A 293 46.14 32.93 2.47
C ILE A 293 45.05 34.02 2.56
N VAL A 294 45.41 35.23 2.98
CA VAL A 294 44.49 36.38 3.10
C VAL A 294 44.01 36.86 1.72
N VAL A 295 44.80 36.62 0.68
CA VAL A 295 44.57 37.08 -0.69
C VAL A 295 44.48 35.90 -1.65
N ALA A 296 43.83 34.81 -1.21
CA ALA A 296 43.72 33.56 -1.96
C ALA A 296 43.12 33.73 -3.37
N HIS A 297 42.27 34.73 -3.58
CA HIS A 297 41.68 35.02 -4.89
C HIS A 297 42.72 35.50 -5.92
N GLU A 298 43.73 36.28 -5.53
CA GLU A 298 44.81 36.71 -6.43
C GLU A 298 45.68 35.52 -6.85
N VAL A 299 45.94 34.58 -5.93
CA VAL A 299 46.69 33.35 -6.23
C VAL A 299 45.91 32.42 -7.15
N LEU A 300 44.57 32.36 -7.02
CA LEU A 300 43.72 31.61 -7.94
C LEU A 300 43.76 32.20 -9.36
N GLU A 301 43.77 33.52 -9.53
CA GLU A 301 43.94 34.14 -10.85
C GLU A 301 45.32 33.86 -11.46
N GLU A 302 46.38 33.83 -10.65
CA GLU A 302 47.73 33.44 -11.10
C GLU A 302 47.77 31.96 -11.53
N LEU A 303 47.12 31.06 -10.78
CA LEU A 303 47.00 29.64 -11.14
C LEU A 303 46.20 29.44 -12.42
N ASP A 304 45.09 30.16 -12.60
CA ASP A 304 44.26 30.08 -13.81
C ASP A 304 45.04 30.56 -15.05
N LYS A 305 45.85 31.61 -14.92
CA LYS A 305 46.78 32.04 -15.98
C LYS A 305 47.80 30.93 -16.31
N ILE A 306 48.37 30.25 -15.32
CA ILE A 306 49.31 29.13 -15.55
C ILE A 306 48.61 27.95 -16.23
N LEU A 307 47.35 27.66 -15.86
CA LEU A 307 46.54 26.61 -16.47
C LEU A 307 46.36 26.87 -17.96
N GLU A 308 45.87 28.05 -18.33
CA GLU A 308 45.55 28.41 -19.72
C GLU A 308 46.81 28.61 -20.57
N THR A 309 47.85 29.26 -20.03
CA THR A 309 49.02 29.64 -20.85
C THR A 309 50.10 28.56 -20.94
N LYS A 310 50.22 27.68 -19.94
CA LYS A 310 51.28 26.68 -19.87
C LYS A 310 50.74 25.25 -19.84
N VAL A 311 49.94 24.89 -18.84
CA VAL A 311 49.53 23.49 -18.60
C VAL A 311 48.70 22.94 -19.77
N LYS A 312 47.63 23.63 -20.18
CA LYS A 312 46.79 23.18 -21.31
C LYS A 312 47.55 23.15 -22.63
N VAL A 313 48.37 24.16 -22.90
CA VAL A 313 49.18 24.24 -24.13
C VAL A 313 50.17 23.07 -24.20
N LEU A 314 50.79 22.70 -23.06
CA LEU A 314 51.71 21.58 -22.98
C LEU A 314 50.99 20.22 -23.06
N GLU A 315 49.79 20.10 -22.49
CA GLU A 315 48.94 18.90 -22.63
C GLU A 315 48.47 18.68 -24.06
N GLU A 316 48.01 19.73 -24.75
CA GLU A 316 47.63 19.68 -26.16
C GLU A 316 48.84 19.25 -27.01
N ARG A 317 50.02 19.83 -26.75
CA ARG A 317 51.26 19.42 -27.40
C ARG A 317 51.61 17.96 -27.12
N ALA A 318 51.51 17.50 -25.86
CA ALA A 318 51.74 16.11 -25.50
C ALA A 318 50.80 15.17 -26.26
N HIS A 319 49.50 15.50 -26.34
CA HIS A 319 48.51 14.73 -27.08
C HIS A 319 48.83 14.67 -28.58
N THR A 320 49.19 15.80 -29.20
CA THR A 320 49.59 15.81 -30.62
C THR A 320 50.83 14.94 -30.88
N PHE A 321 51.78 14.88 -29.94
CA PHE A 321 52.96 14.04 -30.09
C PHE A 321 52.67 12.55 -29.84
N THR A 322 51.73 12.22 -28.95
CA THR A 322 51.21 10.84 -28.83
C THR A 322 50.52 10.39 -30.11
N ASP A 323 49.71 11.25 -30.74
CA ASP A 323 49.09 10.97 -32.03
C ASP A 323 50.14 10.76 -33.13
N TYR A 324 51.19 11.59 -33.15
CA TYR A 324 52.29 11.44 -34.11
C TYR A 324 53.07 10.14 -33.89
N GLU A 325 53.31 9.75 -32.65
CA GLU A 325 53.93 8.45 -32.34
C GLU A 325 53.06 7.28 -32.79
N GLY A 326 51.74 7.35 -32.62
CA GLY A 326 50.80 6.35 -33.13
C GLY A 326 50.87 6.18 -34.65
N LEU A 327 51.09 7.27 -35.39
CA LEU A 327 51.19 7.28 -36.85
C LEU A 327 52.58 6.88 -37.37
N LEU A 328 53.65 7.33 -36.70
CA LEU A 328 55.03 7.18 -37.13
C LEU A 328 55.73 5.95 -36.52
N GLY A 329 55.15 5.36 -35.47
CA GLY A 329 55.77 4.30 -34.68
C GLY A 329 56.92 4.80 -33.81
N ALA A 330 57.41 3.92 -32.94
CA ALA A 330 58.49 4.23 -32.01
C ALA A 330 59.82 4.51 -32.74
N ALA A 331 60.58 5.48 -32.24
CA ALA A 331 61.91 5.79 -32.77
C ALA A 331 62.87 4.60 -32.55
N PRO A 332 63.64 4.15 -33.57
CA PRO A 332 64.51 2.97 -33.49
C PRO A 332 65.59 3.01 -32.39
N GLN A 333 65.96 4.22 -31.94
CA GLN A 333 67.05 4.45 -30.99
C GLN A 333 66.62 4.40 -29.51
N VAL A 334 65.35 4.15 -29.21
CA VAL A 334 64.78 4.21 -27.85
C VAL A 334 64.38 2.83 -27.32
N GLN A 335 64.92 1.75 -27.88
CA GLN A 335 64.79 0.41 -27.29
C GLN A 335 65.67 0.28 -26.04
N THR A 336 65.36 1.03 -24.99
CA THR A 336 65.82 0.75 -23.63
C THR A 336 64.96 -0.36 -23.03
N GLU A 337 65.59 -1.33 -22.37
CA GLU A 337 65.01 -2.58 -21.87
C GLU A 337 63.87 -2.41 -20.81
N GLU A 338 63.49 -1.18 -20.45
CA GLU A 338 62.52 -0.88 -19.37
C GLU A 338 61.14 -0.36 -19.86
N GLU A 339 60.92 -0.18 -21.16
CA GLU A 339 59.63 0.29 -21.70
C GLU A 339 58.85 -0.84 -22.39
N SER A 340 58.13 -1.64 -21.59
CA SER A 340 57.40 -2.83 -22.04
C SER A 340 56.18 -2.56 -22.95
N ASN A 341 55.89 -1.31 -23.31
CA ASN A 341 54.76 -0.93 -24.16
C ASN A 341 55.12 -0.23 -25.48
N GLY A 342 56.40 0.03 -25.77
CA GLY A 342 56.82 0.57 -27.07
C GLY A 342 56.24 1.96 -27.44
N HIS A 343 55.79 2.74 -26.46
CA HIS A 343 55.25 4.09 -26.62
C HIS A 343 55.87 5.04 -25.58
N PHE A 344 56.11 6.29 -25.97
CA PHE A 344 56.62 7.35 -25.11
C PHE A 344 55.58 7.72 -24.04
N GLN A 345 55.97 7.58 -22.77
CA GLN A 345 55.08 7.90 -21.65
C GLN A 345 55.37 9.29 -21.09
N PHE A 346 54.38 10.20 -21.20
CA PHE A 346 54.44 11.53 -20.60
C PHE A 346 54.18 11.48 -19.07
N VAL A 347 55.21 11.08 -18.30
CA VAL A 347 55.13 10.87 -16.86
C VAL A 347 55.07 12.19 -16.09
N GLU A 348 55.89 13.19 -16.43
CA GLU A 348 55.91 14.48 -15.74
C GLU A 348 54.68 15.32 -16.10
N VAL A 349 54.09 15.17 -17.28
CA VAL A 349 52.78 15.80 -17.61
C VAL A 349 51.68 15.31 -16.68
N ALA A 350 51.54 13.99 -16.52
CA ALA A 350 50.53 13.43 -15.64
C ALA A 350 50.75 13.81 -14.16
N LYS A 351 52.01 13.77 -13.69
CA LYS A 351 52.35 14.17 -12.32
C LYS A 351 52.10 15.65 -12.07
N THR A 352 52.59 16.52 -12.93
CA THR A 352 52.47 17.98 -12.78
C THR A 352 51.02 18.42 -12.88
N ARG A 353 50.21 17.79 -13.74
CA ARG A 353 48.77 18.05 -13.79
C ARG A 353 48.10 17.70 -12.46
N LYS A 354 48.41 16.54 -11.90
CA LYS A 354 47.88 16.15 -10.59
C LYS A 354 48.27 17.13 -9.49
N VAL A 355 49.54 17.56 -9.46
CA VAL A 355 50.03 18.58 -8.51
C VAL A 355 49.29 19.90 -8.70
N PHE A 356 49.10 20.33 -9.95
CA PHE A 356 48.35 21.55 -10.29
C PHE A 356 46.90 21.46 -9.80
N ASP A 357 46.20 20.36 -10.09
CA ASP A 357 44.81 20.15 -9.66
C ASP A 357 44.70 20.15 -8.12
N ASP A 358 45.67 19.57 -7.42
CA ASP A 358 45.70 19.56 -5.96
C ASP A 358 45.99 20.97 -5.39
N LYS A 359 46.88 21.74 -6.02
CA LYS A 359 47.13 23.16 -5.68
C LYS A 359 45.90 24.03 -5.92
N LEU A 360 45.25 23.89 -7.08
CA LEU A 360 44.03 24.63 -7.40
C LEU A 360 42.95 24.36 -6.35
N LYS A 361 42.69 23.09 -6.04
CA LYS A 361 41.74 22.70 -4.99
C LYS A 361 42.13 23.25 -3.62
N LEU A 362 43.42 23.29 -3.29
CA LEU A 362 43.88 23.86 -2.02
C LEU A 362 43.51 25.34 -1.91
N TRP A 363 43.79 26.13 -2.94
CA TRP A 363 43.50 27.55 -2.95
C TRP A 363 42.00 27.86 -3.06
N GLU A 364 41.23 27.05 -3.78
CA GLU A 364 39.76 27.12 -3.81
C GLU A 364 39.16 26.87 -2.43
N VAL A 365 39.58 25.79 -1.76
CA VAL A 365 39.15 25.48 -0.39
C VAL A 365 39.56 26.58 0.56
N THR A 366 40.74 27.17 0.38
CA THR A 366 41.23 28.29 1.21
C THR A 366 40.35 29.52 1.04
N ALA A 367 40.05 29.93 -0.20
CA ALA A 367 39.20 31.08 -0.48
C ALA A 367 37.76 30.87 0.04
N GLN A 368 37.16 29.71 -0.24
CA GLN A 368 35.84 29.34 0.28
C GLN A 368 35.83 29.32 1.81
N TRP A 369 36.88 28.78 2.44
CA TRP A 369 36.99 28.76 3.89
C TRP A 369 37.07 30.15 4.51
N GLN A 370 37.83 31.08 3.89
CA GLN A 370 37.90 32.46 4.35
C GLN A 370 36.52 33.14 4.28
N GLU A 371 35.79 32.96 3.18
CA GLU A 371 34.44 33.52 3.04
C GLU A 371 33.46 32.91 4.05
N MET A 372 33.42 31.58 4.17
CA MET A 372 32.55 30.87 5.11
C MET A 372 32.86 31.27 6.57
N SER A 373 34.12 31.24 6.98
CA SER A 373 34.53 31.59 8.34
C SER A 373 34.26 33.07 8.65
N HIS A 374 34.44 33.98 7.68
CA HIS A 374 34.06 35.38 7.84
C HIS A 374 32.55 35.54 8.02
N ASN A 375 31.75 34.88 7.19
CA ASN A 375 30.29 34.94 7.27
C ASN A 375 29.77 34.39 8.61
N TRP A 376 30.30 33.26 9.10
CA TRP A 376 29.93 32.71 10.40
C TRP A 376 30.33 33.62 11.58
N ASN A 377 31.43 34.35 11.45
CA ASN A 377 31.92 35.26 12.48
C ASN A 377 31.10 36.56 12.58
N VAL A 378 30.67 37.10 11.44
CA VAL A 378 29.95 38.39 11.36
C VAL A 378 28.44 38.23 11.53
N SER A 379 27.88 37.10 11.11
CA SER A 379 26.44 36.85 11.19
C SER A 379 25.92 36.76 12.63
N GLU A 380 24.64 37.08 12.79
CA GLU A 380 23.92 36.88 14.05
C GLU A 380 23.86 35.39 14.37
N PHE A 381 24.46 34.98 15.47
CA PHE A 381 24.69 33.58 15.81
C PHE A 381 23.39 32.76 15.86
N VAL A 382 22.27 33.34 16.30
CA VAL A 382 20.97 32.67 16.37
C VAL A 382 20.37 32.35 14.99
N LYS A 383 20.81 33.04 13.93
CA LYS A 383 20.39 32.75 12.55
C LYS A 383 21.30 31.74 11.85
N VAL A 384 22.45 31.41 12.44
CA VAL A 384 23.41 30.48 11.85
C VAL A 384 22.94 29.06 12.13
N ASP A 385 22.82 28.25 11.07
CA ASP A 385 22.61 26.82 11.21
C ASP A 385 23.93 26.16 11.62
N VAL A 386 24.07 25.92 12.93
CA VAL A 386 25.27 25.32 13.52
C VAL A 386 25.53 23.88 13.05
N GLU A 387 24.48 23.15 12.64
CA GLU A 387 24.59 21.77 12.15
C GLU A 387 25.08 21.75 10.70
N ALA A 388 24.56 22.66 9.87
CA ALA A 388 25.09 22.87 8.51
C ALA A 388 26.55 23.33 8.55
N MET A 389 26.89 24.24 9.47
CA MET A 389 28.28 24.66 9.69
C MET A 389 29.17 23.49 10.09
N ASN A 390 28.76 22.63 11.04
CA ASN A 390 29.54 21.45 11.43
C ASN A 390 29.85 20.53 10.23
N LYS A 391 28.85 20.28 9.38
CA LYS A 391 29.04 19.48 8.16
C LYS A 391 30.05 20.11 7.21
N GLN A 392 29.99 21.43 7.02
CA GLN A 392 30.94 22.17 6.18
C GLN A 392 32.35 22.13 6.76
N VAL A 393 32.53 22.36 8.07
CA VAL A 393 33.83 22.25 8.76
C VAL A 393 34.46 20.87 8.59
N MET A 394 33.67 19.80 8.81
CA MET A 394 34.16 18.42 8.67
C MET A 394 34.51 18.07 7.21
N ALA A 395 33.74 18.57 6.24
CA ALA A 395 34.01 18.38 4.82
C ALA A 395 35.29 19.10 4.39
N SER A 396 35.44 20.38 4.73
CA SER A 396 36.64 21.16 4.47
C SER A 396 37.88 20.55 5.13
N TYR A 397 37.77 20.02 6.36
CA TYR A 397 38.87 19.33 7.02
C TYR A 397 39.31 18.07 6.28
N LYS A 398 38.35 17.25 5.83
CA LYS A 398 38.63 16.02 5.08
C LYS A 398 39.39 16.35 3.79
N THR A 399 38.96 17.37 3.06
CA THR A 399 39.61 17.83 1.83
C THR A 399 41.01 18.37 2.13
N ALA A 400 41.15 19.29 3.10
CA ALA A 400 42.44 19.85 3.48
C ALA A 400 43.45 18.78 3.97
N ASN A 401 43.00 17.79 4.74
CA ASN A 401 43.84 16.68 5.19
C ASN A 401 44.26 15.74 4.05
N GLY A 402 43.39 15.53 3.05
CA GLY A 402 43.74 14.81 1.82
C GLY A 402 44.79 15.55 1.01
N LEU A 403 44.62 16.86 0.83
CA LEU A 403 45.55 17.73 0.10
C LEU A 403 46.90 17.84 0.81
N THR A 404 46.93 17.92 2.15
CA THR A 404 48.19 17.92 2.92
C THR A 404 49.00 16.63 2.72
N LYS A 405 48.33 15.50 2.47
CA LYS A 405 49.00 14.22 2.15
C LYS A 405 49.43 14.11 0.70
N SER A 406 48.71 14.76 -0.23
CA SER A 406 49.04 14.74 -1.66
C SER A 406 50.17 15.73 -1.98
N LEU A 407 50.19 16.88 -1.31
CA LEU A 407 51.17 17.95 -1.41
C LEU A 407 52.10 17.90 -0.17
N GLU A 408 52.86 16.82 -0.04
CA GLU A 408 53.79 16.66 1.09
C GLU A 408 54.82 17.80 1.12
N GLY A 409 54.91 18.51 2.26
CA GLY A 409 55.84 19.62 2.47
C GLY A 409 55.30 21.02 2.12
N ASP A 410 54.04 21.14 1.69
CA ASP A 410 53.42 22.44 1.40
C ASP A 410 52.95 23.17 2.68
N GLU A 411 53.56 24.32 2.97
CA GLU A 411 53.27 25.13 4.15
C GLU A 411 51.83 25.68 4.17
N VAL A 412 51.25 25.97 3.01
CA VAL A 412 49.87 26.47 2.89
C VAL A 412 48.89 25.37 3.28
N ALA A 413 49.09 24.15 2.76
CA ALA A 413 48.23 23.01 3.07
C ALA A 413 48.22 22.70 4.57
N VAL A 414 49.39 22.71 5.21
CA VAL A 414 49.53 22.50 6.65
C VAL A 414 48.82 23.61 7.44
N ARG A 415 48.99 24.87 7.04
CA ARG A 415 48.39 26.00 7.75
C ARG A 415 46.87 26.04 7.61
N VAL A 416 46.33 25.82 6.41
CA VAL A 416 44.88 25.77 6.15
C VAL A 416 44.25 24.62 6.93
N LYS A 417 44.88 23.45 6.93
CA LYS A 417 44.45 22.33 7.78
C LYS A 417 44.45 22.71 9.26
N GLY A 418 45.49 23.38 9.75
CA GLY A 418 45.57 23.86 11.13
C GLY A 418 44.44 24.81 11.51
N MET A 419 44.13 25.78 10.64
CA MET A 419 43.00 26.71 10.83
C MET A 419 41.66 25.98 10.89
N ILE A 420 41.45 24.99 10.01
CA ILE A 420 40.20 24.21 10.00
C ILE A 420 40.11 23.28 11.22
N GLU A 421 41.22 22.69 11.67
CA GLU A 421 41.26 21.84 12.86
C GLU A 421 40.91 22.63 14.12
N GLU A 422 41.38 23.87 14.25
CA GLU A 422 41.01 24.76 15.35
C GLU A 422 39.49 25.01 15.40
N TRP A 423 38.87 25.25 14.24
CA TRP A 423 37.40 25.33 14.16
C TRP A 423 36.72 24.03 14.56
N ARG A 424 37.25 22.89 14.09
CA ARG A 424 36.72 21.56 14.42
C ARG A 424 36.78 21.26 15.92
N GLU A 425 37.82 21.71 16.63
CA GLU A 425 37.91 21.60 18.10
C GLU A 425 36.90 22.50 18.83
N ARG A 426 36.54 23.64 18.23
CA ARG A 426 35.55 24.59 18.76
C ARG A 426 34.11 24.16 18.47
N MET A 427 33.87 23.40 17.38
CA MET A 427 32.54 23.00 16.92
C MET A 427 31.62 22.40 18.00
N PRO A 428 32.08 21.50 18.91
CA PRO A 428 31.20 20.97 19.96
C PRO A 428 30.60 22.07 20.84
N CYS A 429 31.39 23.08 21.23
CA CYS A 429 30.90 24.21 22.01
C CYS A 429 29.94 25.08 21.18
N ILE A 430 30.21 25.25 19.88
CA ILE A 430 29.33 26.01 18.99
C ILE A 430 27.97 25.31 18.80
N LEU A 431 27.96 23.98 18.67
CA LEU A 431 26.73 23.19 18.61
C LEU A 431 25.92 23.31 19.91
N ASP A 432 26.60 23.29 21.06
CA ASP A 432 25.95 23.51 22.36
C ASP A 432 25.32 24.91 22.48
N LEU A 433 25.98 25.94 21.96
CA LEU A 433 25.44 27.30 21.91
C LEU A 433 24.29 27.45 20.91
N GLY A 434 24.31 26.68 19.81
CA GLY A 434 23.24 26.66 18.81
C GLY A 434 22.05 25.77 19.16
N ASN A 435 22.02 25.21 20.37
CA ASN A 435 20.93 24.33 20.82
C ASN A 435 19.58 25.09 20.87
N PRO A 436 18.56 24.68 20.09
CA PRO A 436 17.26 25.35 20.04
C PRO A 436 16.47 25.26 21.35
N ALA A 437 16.85 24.37 22.28
CA ALA A 437 16.27 24.28 23.60
C ALA A 437 16.73 25.43 24.53
N LEU A 438 17.75 26.21 24.15
CA LEU A 438 18.19 27.36 24.94
C LEU A 438 17.09 28.42 24.99
N ARG A 439 16.97 29.04 26.18
CA ARG A 439 15.97 30.06 26.51
C ARG A 439 16.69 31.26 27.14
N PRO A 440 16.06 32.43 27.27
CA PRO A 440 16.64 33.60 27.92
C PRO A 440 17.38 33.31 29.23
N ARG A 441 16.81 32.47 30.11
CA ARG A 441 17.41 32.01 31.38
C ARG A 441 18.74 31.24 31.21
N HIS A 442 18.89 30.49 30.12
CA HIS A 442 20.11 29.74 29.82
C HIS A 442 21.19 30.67 29.29
N TRP A 443 20.83 31.58 28.38
CA TRP A 443 21.72 32.61 27.87
C TRP A 443 22.22 33.55 28.97
N GLU A 444 21.39 33.90 29.94
CA GLU A 444 21.80 34.69 31.10
C GLU A 444 22.88 33.99 31.93
N LYS A 445 22.76 32.66 32.15
CA LYS A 445 23.78 31.86 32.85
C LYS A 445 25.10 31.85 32.07
N ILE A 446 25.04 31.63 30.76
CA ILE A 446 26.23 31.61 29.89
C ILE A 446 26.89 33.00 29.90
N PHE A 447 26.14 34.07 29.66
CA PHE A 447 26.66 35.45 29.63
C PHE A 447 27.28 35.87 30.96
N LYS A 448 26.66 35.50 32.08
CA LYS A 448 27.22 35.73 33.41
C LYS A 448 28.57 35.03 33.59
N LYS A 449 28.74 33.81 33.05
CA LYS A 449 30.00 33.05 33.16
C LYS A 449 31.11 33.67 32.33
N ILE A 450 30.80 34.17 31.12
CA ILE A 450 31.76 34.84 30.21
C ILE A 450 31.91 36.35 30.51
N ASN A 451 31.38 36.85 31.63
CA ASN A 451 31.39 38.28 32.02
C ASN A 451 30.79 39.25 30.98
N LEU A 452 29.84 38.78 30.17
CA LEU A 452 29.14 39.60 29.19
C LEU A 452 27.82 40.13 29.78
N ALA A 453 27.52 41.41 29.56
CA ALA A 453 26.29 42.01 30.07
C ALA A 453 25.06 41.50 29.29
N TYR A 454 24.19 40.74 29.94
CA TYR A 454 22.90 40.34 29.39
C TYR A 454 21.92 41.52 29.45
N LYS A 455 21.56 42.11 28.29
CA LYS A 455 20.59 43.22 28.20
C LYS A 455 19.19 42.76 27.76
N GLY A 456 18.88 41.47 27.89
CA GLY A 456 17.57 40.88 27.58
C GLY A 456 17.58 39.89 26.41
N PRO A 457 16.40 39.38 25.99
CA PRO A 457 16.26 38.35 24.96
C PRO A 457 16.87 38.75 23.61
N THR A 458 16.79 40.05 23.27
CA THR A 458 17.38 40.63 22.06
C THR A 458 18.90 40.58 22.04
N SER A 459 19.56 40.55 23.21
CA SER A 459 21.02 40.44 23.29
C SER A 459 21.53 39.03 22.96
N ALA A 460 20.71 38.00 23.15
CA ALA A 460 21.03 36.65 22.73
C ALA A 460 20.82 36.47 21.22
N SER A 461 19.83 37.13 20.63
CA SER A 461 19.53 37.03 19.20
C SER A 461 20.45 37.85 18.28
N SER A 462 21.11 38.89 18.79
CA SER A 462 21.96 39.79 18.00
C SER A 462 23.47 39.59 18.22
N ILE A 463 23.88 38.58 18.99
CA ILE A 463 25.29 38.34 19.29
C ILE A 463 25.95 37.59 18.12
N SER A 464 27.16 37.97 17.75
CA SER A 464 27.94 37.25 16.73
C SER A 464 28.93 36.28 17.37
N LEU A 465 29.41 35.29 16.61
CA LEU A 465 30.39 34.32 17.13
C LEU A 465 31.69 35.01 17.58
N THR A 466 32.13 36.06 16.87
CA THR A 466 33.30 36.86 17.25
C THR A 466 33.15 37.54 18.60
N GLN A 467 31.94 38.01 18.94
CA GLN A 467 31.68 38.61 20.24
C GLN A 467 31.72 37.58 21.37
N LEU A 468 31.24 36.36 21.11
CA LEU A 468 31.33 35.24 22.06
C LEU A 468 32.78 34.77 22.25
N GLU A 469 33.53 34.65 21.16
CA GLU A 469 34.95 34.29 21.17
C GLU A 469 35.80 35.32 21.91
N GLY A 470 35.59 36.61 21.65
CA GLY A 470 36.33 37.69 22.31
C GLY A 470 36.12 37.79 23.82
N ASN A 471 35.11 37.11 24.37
CA ASN A 471 34.85 37.01 25.82
C ASN A 471 35.17 35.63 26.40
N GLY A 472 35.89 34.78 25.64
CA GLY A 472 36.40 33.50 26.14
C GLY A 472 35.34 32.40 26.28
N VAL A 473 34.31 32.36 25.41
CA VAL A 473 33.28 31.30 25.50
C VAL A 473 33.86 29.89 25.37
N PHE A 474 34.89 29.72 24.54
CA PHE A 474 35.53 28.44 24.27
C PHE A 474 36.37 27.93 25.46
N ASP A 475 36.84 28.84 26.34
CA ASP A 475 37.54 28.50 27.58
C ASP A 475 36.57 27.89 28.63
N HIS A 476 35.27 28.08 28.42
CA HIS A 476 34.21 27.59 29.31
C HIS A 476 33.32 26.53 28.64
N ARG A 477 33.85 25.79 27.67
CA ARG A 477 33.13 24.75 26.90
C ARG A 477 32.36 23.74 27.76
N GLU A 478 32.93 23.29 28.88
CA GLU A 478 32.29 22.31 29.78
C GLU A 478 31.03 22.89 30.44
N TYR A 479 31.09 24.16 30.85
CA TYR A 479 29.96 24.86 31.45
C TYR A 479 28.86 25.13 30.42
N VAL A 480 29.24 25.51 29.20
CA VAL A 480 28.30 25.71 28.09
C VAL A 480 27.58 24.39 27.76
N SER A 481 28.32 23.29 27.71
CA SER A 481 27.77 21.95 27.47
C SER A 481 26.81 21.52 28.58
N GLU A 482 27.15 21.77 29.85
CA GLU A 482 26.25 21.51 30.99
C GLU A 482 24.95 22.32 30.90
N VAL A 483 25.04 23.61 30.55
CA VAL A 483 23.85 24.47 30.39
C VAL A 483 23.01 24.03 29.19
N SER A 484 23.63 23.67 28.06
CA SER A 484 22.98 23.12 26.87
C SER A 484 22.25 21.81 27.20
N ALA A 485 22.91 20.88 27.88
CA ALA A 485 22.30 19.61 28.30
C ALA A 485 21.11 19.82 29.24
N ASN A 486 21.23 20.76 30.19
CA ASN A 486 20.13 21.14 31.06
C ASN A 486 18.95 21.72 30.28
N ALA A 487 19.22 22.56 29.29
CA ALA A 487 18.20 23.15 28.43
C ALA A 487 17.45 22.09 27.61
N SER A 488 18.17 21.14 27.00
CA SER A 488 17.56 20.01 26.28
C SER A 488 16.70 19.14 27.19
N GLY A 489 17.20 18.82 28.39
CA GLY A 489 16.45 18.05 29.38
C GLY A 489 15.19 18.78 29.84
N GLU A 490 15.27 20.10 30.05
CA GLU A 490 14.13 20.93 30.40
C GLU A 490 13.09 20.99 29.28
N PHE A 491 13.53 21.17 28.02
CA PHE A 491 12.64 21.18 26.86
C PHE A 491 11.89 19.86 26.67
N ALA A 492 12.55 18.72 26.92
CA ALA A 492 11.89 17.41 26.88
C ALA A 492 10.77 17.30 27.93
N LEU A 493 11.00 17.82 29.14
CA LEU A 493 9.96 17.87 30.17
C LEU A 493 8.85 18.88 29.83
N GLU A 494 9.18 20.04 29.23
CA GLU A 494 8.18 21.00 28.72
C GLU A 494 7.23 20.33 27.73
N GLN A 495 7.78 19.58 26.76
CA GLN A 495 6.99 18.87 25.75
C GLN A 495 6.11 17.78 26.37
N SER A 496 6.64 17.02 27.33
CA SER A 496 5.85 15.99 28.02
C SER A 496 4.73 16.60 28.86
N LEU A 497 4.96 17.75 29.51
CA LEU A 497 3.92 18.48 30.24
C LEU A 497 2.86 19.03 29.27
N GLU A 498 3.27 19.56 28.12
CA GLU A 498 2.34 20.07 27.11
C GLU A 498 1.43 18.96 26.54
N GLN A 499 1.94 17.74 26.39
CA GLN A 499 1.13 16.57 26.05
C GLN A 499 0.08 16.26 27.12
N VAL A 500 0.45 16.31 28.41
CA VAL A 500 -0.50 16.16 29.51
C VAL A 500 -1.57 17.25 29.42
N ILE A 501 -1.18 18.52 29.29
CA ILE A 501 -2.10 19.66 29.18
C ILE A 501 -3.09 19.46 28.03
N ALA A 502 -2.59 19.07 26.85
CA ALA A 502 -3.38 18.88 25.65
C ALA A 502 -4.39 17.72 25.81
N ALA A 503 -3.98 16.61 26.44
CA ALA A 503 -4.87 15.46 26.67
C ALA A 503 -6.10 15.82 27.53
N TRP A 504 -5.95 16.77 28.45
CA TRP A 504 -7.05 17.23 29.33
C TRP A 504 -7.83 18.42 28.77
N ALA A 505 -7.34 19.08 27.72
CA ALA A 505 -7.93 20.33 27.21
C ALA A 505 -9.33 20.14 26.61
N ASP A 506 -9.56 19.02 25.92
CA ASP A 506 -10.81 18.73 25.19
C ASP A 506 -11.58 17.53 25.78
N LEU A 507 -11.16 17.00 26.92
CA LEU A 507 -11.79 15.84 27.54
C LEU A 507 -13.08 16.24 28.27
N GLU A 508 -14.23 15.92 27.68
CA GLU A 508 -15.54 16.14 28.29
C GLU A 508 -15.88 15.08 29.33
N LEU A 509 -16.53 15.51 30.43
CA LEU A 509 -17.00 14.59 31.46
C LEU A 509 -18.23 13.82 30.95
N PRO A 510 -18.20 12.48 30.88
CA PRO A 510 -19.33 11.69 30.40
C PRO A 510 -20.46 11.73 31.43
N ILE A 511 -21.58 12.32 31.03
CA ILE A 511 -22.80 12.45 31.84
C ILE A 511 -23.97 11.85 31.08
N MET A 512 -24.76 11.01 31.75
CA MET A 512 -25.94 10.36 31.19
C MET A 512 -27.19 10.61 32.04
N ASN A 513 -28.38 10.49 31.44
CA ASN A 513 -29.64 10.62 32.18
C ASN A 513 -29.91 9.34 33.00
N HIS A 514 -30.33 9.51 34.24
CA HIS A 514 -30.77 8.40 35.08
C HIS A 514 -32.21 8.00 34.73
N ARG A 515 -32.45 6.72 34.38
CA ARG A 515 -33.80 6.15 34.12
C ARG A 515 -34.67 6.93 33.12
N ASN A 516 -34.05 7.62 32.16
CA ASN A 516 -34.74 8.50 31.20
C ASN A 516 -35.62 9.59 31.85
N GLN A 517 -35.39 9.91 33.14
CA GLN A 517 -36.08 11.02 33.80
C GLN A 517 -35.46 12.35 33.39
N LYS A 518 -36.30 13.36 33.20
CA LYS A 518 -35.86 14.71 32.86
C LYS A 518 -35.22 15.36 34.10
N ASP A 519 -34.08 16.01 33.90
CA ASP A 519 -33.34 16.75 34.93
C ASP A 519 -32.69 15.91 36.06
N LEU A 520 -32.40 14.63 35.78
CA LEU A 520 -31.69 13.70 36.66
C LEU A 520 -30.52 13.06 35.91
N TRP A 521 -29.30 13.31 36.39
CA TRP A 521 -28.05 12.92 35.73
C TRP A 521 -27.16 12.10 36.65
N ILE A 522 -26.36 11.23 36.03
CA ILE A 522 -25.28 10.47 36.66
C ILE A 522 -24.04 10.52 35.75
N LEU A 523 -22.87 10.29 36.33
CA LEU A 523 -21.64 10.00 35.62
C LEU A 523 -21.83 8.72 34.79
N GLY A 524 -21.39 8.77 33.53
CA GLY A 524 -21.31 7.64 32.64
C GLY A 524 -20.08 6.77 32.92
N ASP A 525 -19.53 6.16 31.88
CA ASP A 525 -18.28 5.40 31.98
C ASP A 525 -17.09 6.34 32.11
N LEU A 526 -16.32 6.19 33.19
CA LEU A 526 -15.13 6.99 33.50
C LEU A 526 -13.84 6.19 33.43
N GLN A 527 -13.85 4.93 32.97
CA GLN A 527 -12.63 4.10 32.95
C GLN A 527 -11.48 4.79 32.22
N ASP A 528 -11.73 5.33 31.03
CA ASP A 528 -10.70 6.05 30.26
C ASP A 528 -10.18 7.30 31.00
N VAL A 529 -11.05 8.02 31.70
CA VAL A 529 -10.67 9.22 32.47
C VAL A 529 -9.82 8.84 33.69
N ILE A 530 -10.16 7.74 34.36
CA ILE A 530 -9.43 7.22 35.53
C ILE A 530 -8.03 6.75 35.10
N THR A 531 -7.95 5.91 34.07
CA THR A 531 -6.66 5.44 33.54
C THR A 531 -5.78 6.60 33.09
N LEU A 532 -6.36 7.58 32.40
CA LEU A 532 -5.63 8.78 31.98
C LEU A 532 -5.13 9.62 33.18
N CYS A 533 -5.88 9.66 34.27
CA CYS A 533 -5.49 10.34 35.51
C CYS A 533 -4.32 9.63 36.20
N GLU A 534 -4.37 8.30 36.29
CA GLU A 534 -3.31 7.48 36.88
C GLU A 534 -2.00 7.59 36.07
N ASP A 535 -2.08 7.45 34.74
CA ASP A 535 -0.92 7.54 33.83
C ASP A 535 -0.25 8.91 33.92
N HIS A 536 -1.04 9.99 33.88
CA HIS A 536 -0.50 11.34 34.00
C HIS A 536 0.00 11.67 35.40
N SER A 537 -0.55 11.06 36.45
CA SER A 537 -0.02 11.17 37.81
C SER A 537 1.39 10.60 37.90
N VAL A 538 1.62 9.40 37.37
CA VAL A 538 2.96 8.78 37.28
C VAL A 538 3.91 9.61 36.42
N THR A 539 3.41 10.14 35.29
CA THR A 539 4.21 10.97 34.38
C THR A 539 4.68 12.25 35.08
N ILE A 540 3.77 12.97 35.76
CA ILE A 540 4.10 14.19 36.51
C ILE A 540 5.05 13.88 37.68
N ALA A 541 4.84 12.80 38.42
CA ALA A 541 5.74 12.37 39.49
C ALA A 541 7.16 12.10 38.95
N THR A 542 7.27 11.50 37.76
CA THR A 542 8.54 11.26 37.07
C THR A 542 9.21 12.58 36.67
N MET A 543 8.45 13.58 36.19
CA MET A 543 8.98 14.92 35.92
C MET A 543 9.52 15.58 37.19
N MET A 544 8.77 15.50 38.29
CA MET A 544 9.17 16.06 39.59
C MET A 544 10.47 15.44 40.14
N GLY A 545 10.72 14.16 39.86
CA GLY A 545 11.97 13.47 40.19
C GLY A 545 13.14 13.78 39.25
N SER A 546 12.92 14.47 38.13
CA SER A 546 13.97 14.76 37.15
C SER A 546 14.90 15.88 37.59
N ARG A 547 16.20 15.70 37.37
CA ARG A 547 17.22 16.74 37.64
C ARG A 547 17.01 18.03 36.81
N PHE A 548 16.29 17.94 35.69
CA PHE A 548 16.06 19.04 34.74
C PHE A 548 14.80 19.87 35.02
N ILE A 549 14.07 19.55 36.10
CA ILE A 549 12.78 20.19 36.44
C ILE A 549 12.87 21.70 36.75
N HIS A 550 14.06 22.19 37.11
CA HIS A 550 14.24 23.48 37.77
C HIS A 550 13.53 24.67 37.12
N GLY A 551 13.59 24.84 35.80
CA GLY A 551 13.00 26.01 35.13
C GLY A 551 11.50 25.90 34.84
N ILE A 552 10.90 24.70 34.99
CA ILE A 552 9.46 24.45 34.79
C ILE A 552 8.73 23.96 36.04
N ARG A 553 9.45 23.81 37.15
CA ARG A 553 8.96 23.22 38.40
C ARG A 553 7.63 23.80 38.84
N GLU A 554 7.47 25.12 38.80
CA GLU A 554 6.22 25.78 39.17
C GLU A 554 5.03 25.31 38.32
N LYS A 555 5.22 25.17 37.00
CA LYS A 555 4.17 24.69 36.10
C LYS A 555 3.82 23.23 36.37
N VAL A 556 4.82 22.39 36.63
CA VAL A 556 4.62 20.97 36.94
C VAL A 556 3.92 20.80 38.29
N GLU A 557 4.31 21.55 39.33
CA GLU A 557 3.65 21.54 40.65
C GLU A 557 2.17 21.98 40.58
N ILE A 558 1.84 22.92 39.69
CA ILE A 558 0.43 23.31 39.44
C ILE A 558 -0.34 22.12 38.86
N TRP A 559 0.22 21.42 37.88
CA TRP A 559 -0.45 20.28 37.26
C TRP A 559 -0.48 19.03 38.15
N GLU A 560 0.53 18.82 38.97
CA GLU A 560 0.55 17.79 40.02
C GLU A 560 -0.64 17.98 40.97
N LYS A 561 -0.81 19.20 41.50
CA LYS A 561 -1.95 19.51 42.37
C LYS A 561 -3.28 19.31 41.65
N ARG A 562 -3.36 19.66 40.37
CA ARG A 562 -4.59 19.51 39.59
C ARG A 562 -4.97 18.06 39.37
N ILE A 563 -4.01 17.22 38.98
CA ILE A 563 -4.25 15.80 38.73
C ILE A 563 -4.58 15.07 40.04
N ASN A 564 -3.88 15.37 41.12
CA ASN A 564 -4.19 14.78 42.44
C ASN A 564 -5.59 15.19 42.93
N GLN A 565 -5.97 16.46 42.78
CA GLN A 565 -7.32 16.90 43.11
C GLN A 565 -8.38 16.22 42.22
N ALA A 566 -8.09 16.01 40.93
CA ALA A 566 -8.98 15.30 40.04
C ALA A 566 -9.21 13.86 40.50
N ALA A 567 -8.14 13.13 40.85
CA ALA A 567 -8.24 11.77 41.38
C ALA A 567 -9.12 11.71 42.65
N ASP A 568 -8.84 12.57 43.64
CA ASP A 568 -9.62 12.66 44.88
C ASP A 568 -11.11 12.94 44.61
N VAL A 569 -11.39 13.84 43.66
CA VAL A 569 -12.78 14.21 43.30
C VAL A 569 -13.49 13.06 42.59
N ILE A 570 -12.82 12.35 41.68
CA ILE A 570 -13.41 11.21 40.96
C ILE A 570 -13.84 10.12 41.95
N ASP A 571 -12.98 9.76 42.91
CA ASP A 571 -13.26 8.72 43.90
C ASP A 571 -14.45 9.08 44.81
N GLU A 572 -14.45 10.31 45.34
CA GLU A 572 -15.54 10.79 46.20
C GLU A 572 -16.85 10.89 45.41
N TRP A 573 -16.81 11.39 44.17
CA TRP A 573 -18.00 11.53 43.33
C TRP A 573 -18.61 10.18 42.94
N TYR A 574 -17.77 9.19 42.60
CA TYR A 574 -18.22 7.84 42.30
C TYR A 574 -18.87 7.18 43.53
N THR A 575 -18.31 7.42 44.71
CA THR A 575 -18.87 6.96 45.98
C THR A 575 -20.23 7.59 46.26
N VAL A 576 -20.38 8.92 46.08
CA VAL A 576 -21.66 9.63 46.23
C VAL A 576 -22.68 9.04 45.26
N GLN A 577 -22.30 8.83 43.98
CA GLN A 577 -23.19 8.30 42.96
C GLN A 577 -23.78 6.94 43.37
N ARG A 578 -22.92 6.02 43.83
CA ARG A 578 -23.34 4.67 44.21
C ARG A 578 -24.31 4.70 45.39
N ALA A 579 -23.96 5.45 46.45
CA ALA A 579 -24.80 5.58 47.64
C ALA A 579 -26.12 6.31 47.35
N TRP A 580 -26.06 7.39 46.56
CA TRP A 580 -27.24 8.16 46.17
C TRP A 580 -28.20 7.33 45.31
N MET A 581 -27.71 6.57 44.32
CA MET A 581 -28.56 5.70 43.48
C MET A 581 -29.27 4.61 44.27
N TYR A 582 -28.60 4.06 45.30
CA TYR A 582 -29.22 3.07 46.19
C TYR A 582 -30.35 3.72 47.02
N LEU A 583 -30.06 4.86 47.65
CA LEU A 583 -31.00 5.55 48.53
C LEU A 583 -32.14 6.25 47.76
N GLU A 584 -31.93 6.69 46.52
CA GLU A 584 -32.97 7.28 45.66
C GLU A 584 -34.12 6.30 45.43
N ASN A 585 -33.79 5.04 45.15
CA ASN A 585 -34.79 3.98 44.96
C ASN A 585 -35.67 3.82 46.19
N ILE A 586 -35.06 3.88 47.37
CA ILE A 586 -35.69 3.59 48.64
C ILE A 586 -36.54 4.78 49.10
N PHE A 587 -35.95 5.97 49.11
CA PHE A 587 -36.64 7.18 49.52
C PHE A 587 -37.61 7.70 48.46
N SER A 588 -37.72 7.10 47.27
CA SER A 588 -38.81 7.37 46.34
C SER A 588 -40.19 6.98 46.92
N ALA A 589 -40.24 5.99 47.82
CA ALA A 589 -41.47 5.53 48.46
C ALA A 589 -41.94 6.51 49.56
N GLU A 590 -43.15 7.05 49.42
CA GLU A 590 -43.72 7.99 50.39
C GLU A 590 -43.87 7.39 51.80
N ASP A 591 -44.17 6.09 51.90
CA ASP A 591 -44.35 5.42 53.19
C ASP A 591 -43.03 5.36 53.98
N ILE A 592 -41.89 5.12 53.32
CA ILE A 592 -40.56 5.14 53.95
C ILE A 592 -40.18 6.58 54.36
N GLN A 593 -40.47 7.58 53.53
CA GLN A 593 -40.24 8.99 53.90
C GLN A 593 -41.01 9.41 55.16
N ARG A 594 -42.22 8.88 55.37
CA ARG A 594 -43.03 9.16 56.56
C ARG A 594 -42.51 8.48 57.81
N GLN A 595 -41.91 7.30 57.66
CA GLN A 595 -41.32 6.54 58.76
C GLN A 595 -39.96 7.10 59.20
N LEU A 596 -39.16 7.61 58.25
CA LEU A 596 -37.84 8.20 58.47
C LEU A 596 -37.77 9.66 57.98
N PRO A 597 -38.50 10.60 58.62
CA PRO A 597 -38.63 11.97 58.13
C PRO A 597 -37.33 12.79 58.26
N GLN A 598 -36.49 12.51 59.26
CA GLN A 598 -35.22 13.23 59.45
C GLN A 598 -34.19 12.81 58.40
N GLU A 599 -34.11 11.52 58.11
CA GLU A 599 -33.23 10.92 57.12
C GLU A 599 -33.68 11.30 55.71
N ALA A 600 -34.98 11.29 55.44
CA ALA A 600 -35.53 11.77 54.19
C ALA A 600 -35.23 13.27 53.95
N ALA A 601 -35.22 14.09 55.00
CA ALA A 601 -34.83 15.50 54.90
C ALA A 601 -33.33 15.66 54.59
N LYS A 602 -32.46 14.86 55.22
CA LYS A 602 -31.00 14.83 54.92
C LYS A 602 -30.74 14.35 53.49
N PHE A 603 -31.37 13.27 53.06
CA PHE A 603 -31.28 12.78 51.68
C PHE A 603 -31.73 13.85 50.67
N LYS A 604 -32.84 14.56 50.93
CA LYS A 604 -33.30 15.67 50.06
C LYS A 604 -32.29 16.81 49.94
N GLN A 605 -31.50 17.09 50.98
CA GLN A 605 -30.42 18.09 50.89
C GLN A 605 -29.31 17.62 49.94
N VAL A 606 -28.91 16.36 50.05
CA VAL A 606 -27.91 15.76 49.14
C VAL A 606 -28.45 15.66 47.71
N ASP A 607 -29.71 15.25 47.51
CA ASP A 607 -30.37 15.21 46.20
C ASP A 607 -30.42 16.58 45.52
N LYS A 608 -30.71 17.65 46.28
CA LYS A 608 -30.65 19.02 45.76
C LYS A 608 -29.23 19.40 45.35
N PHE A 609 -28.24 19.12 46.19
CA PHE A 609 -26.83 19.34 45.87
C PHE A 609 -26.41 18.57 44.60
N TRP A 610 -26.81 17.29 44.49
CA TRP A 610 -26.55 16.43 43.33
C TRP A 610 -27.10 17.05 42.04
N LYS A 611 -28.38 17.42 42.03
CA LYS A 611 -29.03 18.05 40.86
C LYS A 611 -28.40 19.40 40.50
N ASP A 612 -28.06 20.21 41.50
CA ASP A 612 -27.42 21.52 41.28
C ASP A 612 -25.99 21.36 40.74
N LEU A 613 -25.24 20.35 41.21
CA LEU A 613 -23.91 20.01 40.74
C LEU A 613 -23.93 19.62 39.25
N PHE A 614 -24.73 18.63 38.85
CA PHE A 614 -24.82 18.23 37.46
C PHE A 614 -25.35 19.33 36.54
N ARG A 615 -26.27 20.17 37.02
CA ARG A 615 -26.73 21.34 36.25
C ARG A 615 -25.58 22.31 35.99
N LYS A 616 -24.75 22.58 37.00
CA LYS A 616 -23.59 23.48 36.88
C LYS A 616 -22.55 22.91 35.91
N VAL A 617 -22.19 21.64 36.07
CA VAL A 617 -21.22 20.94 35.21
C VAL A 617 -21.69 20.93 33.76
N ARG A 618 -22.96 20.61 33.51
CA ARG A 618 -23.51 20.57 32.14
C ARG A 618 -23.60 21.94 31.46
N GLN A 619 -23.83 23.01 32.23
CA GLN A 619 -24.02 24.36 31.69
C GLN A 619 -22.71 25.12 31.49
N LYS A 620 -21.75 24.96 32.38
CA LYS A 620 -20.55 25.81 32.43
C LYS A 620 -19.25 25.03 32.38
N ASP A 621 -19.16 23.92 33.11
CA ASP A 621 -17.91 23.22 33.39
C ASP A 621 -17.94 21.81 32.77
N LYS A 622 -18.09 21.73 31.44
CA LYS A 622 -18.29 20.44 30.71
C LYS A 622 -17.01 19.60 30.62
N LEU A 623 -15.85 20.24 30.66
CA LEU A 623 -14.55 19.58 30.60
C LEU A 623 -14.24 18.95 31.95
N CYS A 624 -13.60 17.77 31.94
CA CYS A 624 -13.21 17.03 33.14
C CYS A 624 -12.44 17.92 34.12
N MET A 625 -11.40 18.61 33.65
CA MET A 625 -10.58 19.45 34.52
C MET A 625 -11.34 20.64 35.13
N ASP A 626 -12.28 21.24 34.41
CA ASP A 626 -13.09 22.33 34.97
C ASP A 626 -14.08 21.80 36.01
N ALA A 627 -14.69 20.63 35.76
CA ALA A 627 -15.62 19.98 36.67
C ALA A 627 -14.94 19.57 37.99
N PHE A 628 -13.74 19.00 37.93
CA PHE A 628 -13.00 18.55 39.11
C PHE A 628 -12.40 19.70 39.94
N HIS A 629 -12.22 20.87 39.33
CA HIS A 629 -11.66 22.06 39.98
C HIS A 629 -12.71 23.11 40.33
N ILE A 630 -14.00 22.73 40.36
CA ILE A 630 -15.05 23.58 40.92
C ILE A 630 -14.67 23.96 42.37
N PRO A 631 -14.67 25.25 42.74
CA PRO A 631 -14.26 25.66 44.08
C PRO A 631 -15.07 24.97 45.18
N GLY A 632 -14.36 24.28 46.09
CA GLY A 632 -14.94 23.55 47.22
C GLY A 632 -15.70 22.27 46.85
N ILE A 633 -15.56 21.73 45.63
CA ILE A 633 -16.29 20.54 45.21
C ILE A 633 -15.93 19.30 46.04
N LEU A 634 -14.65 19.08 46.29
CA LEU A 634 -14.16 17.93 47.05
C LEU A 634 -14.76 17.89 48.46
N GLU A 635 -14.76 19.03 49.16
CA GLU A 635 -15.34 19.16 50.50
C GLU A 635 -16.85 18.89 50.50
N ARG A 636 -17.56 19.35 49.46
CA ARG A 636 -19.00 19.11 49.32
C ARG A 636 -19.33 17.66 48.99
N LEU A 637 -18.50 16.99 48.18
CA LEU A 637 -18.66 15.57 47.89
C LEU A 637 -18.40 14.71 49.14
N LYS A 638 -17.35 15.02 49.91
CA LYS A 638 -17.09 14.38 51.21
C LYS A 638 -18.24 14.55 52.18
N TRP A 639 -18.76 15.78 52.31
CA TRP A 639 -19.96 16.04 53.12
C TRP A 639 -21.19 15.24 52.65
N ALA A 640 -21.37 15.10 51.33
CA ALA A 640 -22.45 14.31 50.76
C ALA A 640 -22.28 12.82 51.10
N ASN A 641 -21.08 12.26 50.95
CA ASN A 641 -20.76 10.88 51.35
C ASN A 641 -21.03 10.64 52.83
N ASP A 642 -20.51 11.49 53.73
CA ASP A 642 -20.76 11.38 55.18
C ASP A 642 -22.25 11.42 55.51
N THR A 643 -23.01 12.27 54.82
CA THR A 643 -24.46 12.41 55.01
C THR A 643 -25.21 11.17 54.52
N LEU A 644 -24.85 10.63 53.35
CA LEU A 644 -25.46 9.42 52.80
C LEU A 644 -25.12 8.18 53.64
N ASP A 645 -23.88 8.05 54.11
CA ASP A 645 -23.46 6.99 55.02
C ASP A 645 -24.24 7.03 56.34
N HIS A 646 -24.48 8.22 56.88
CA HIS A 646 -25.31 8.38 58.07
C HIS A 646 -26.75 7.97 57.80
N VAL A 647 -27.33 8.39 56.67
CA VAL A 647 -28.69 7.99 56.26
C VAL A 647 -28.78 6.47 56.09
N GLN A 648 -27.78 5.83 55.45
CA GLN A 648 -27.75 4.38 55.27
C GLN A 648 -27.68 3.64 56.61
N LYS A 649 -26.82 4.07 57.54
CA LYS A 649 -26.76 3.46 58.89
C LYS A 649 -28.07 3.58 59.66
N GLN A 650 -28.77 4.73 59.56
CA GLN A 650 -30.07 4.89 60.20
C GLN A 650 -31.15 4.03 59.54
N LEU A 651 -31.11 3.88 58.21
CA LEU A 651 -31.99 2.97 57.49
C LEU A 651 -31.76 1.52 57.94
N GLU A 652 -30.52 1.07 58.06
CA GLU A 652 -30.18 -0.27 58.56
C GLU A 652 -30.67 -0.49 59.99
N ALA A 653 -30.47 0.48 60.89
CA ALA A 653 -30.99 0.42 62.26
C ALA A 653 -32.53 0.37 62.30
N TYR A 654 -33.19 1.06 61.37
CA TYR A 654 -34.63 1.01 61.21
C TYR A 654 -35.11 -0.38 60.75
N LEU A 655 -34.47 -0.96 59.73
CA LEU A 655 -34.76 -2.31 59.28
C LEU A 655 -34.54 -3.34 60.39
N GLU A 656 -33.50 -3.18 61.19
CA GLU A 656 -33.24 -4.05 62.34
C GLU A 656 -34.33 -3.95 63.41
N THR A 657 -34.87 -2.75 63.64
CA THR A 657 -36.03 -2.56 64.53
C THR A 657 -37.26 -3.31 63.99
N LYS A 658 -37.46 -3.36 62.67
CA LYS A 658 -38.53 -4.13 62.04
C LYS A 658 -38.29 -5.65 62.13
N ARG A 659 -37.05 -6.09 61.98
CA ARG A 659 -36.65 -7.50 62.20
C ARG A 659 -36.86 -7.94 63.65
N ALA A 660 -36.53 -7.08 64.61
CA ALA A 660 -36.78 -7.35 66.02
C ALA A 660 -38.28 -7.44 66.36
N ALA A 661 -39.12 -6.64 65.69
CA ALA A 661 -40.58 -6.68 65.86
C ALA A 661 -41.21 -7.94 65.26
N PHE A 662 -40.64 -8.50 64.19
CA PHE A 662 -41.07 -9.76 63.59
C PHE A 662 -39.85 -10.60 63.13
N PRO A 663 -39.36 -11.55 63.97
CA PRO A 663 -38.10 -12.26 63.72
C PRO A 663 -38.00 -13.00 62.39
N ARG A 664 -39.12 -13.38 61.75
CA ARG A 664 -39.10 -14.03 60.44
C ARG A 664 -38.54 -13.11 59.33
N PHE A 665 -38.49 -11.80 59.53
CA PHE A 665 -37.83 -10.88 58.60
C PHE A 665 -36.30 -11.03 58.54
N TYR A 666 -35.66 -11.77 59.45
CA TYR A 666 -34.24 -12.12 59.30
C TYR A 666 -33.98 -13.02 58.08
N PHE A 667 -34.99 -13.74 57.59
CA PHE A 667 -34.88 -14.58 56.38
C PHE A 667 -34.99 -13.78 55.07
N LEU A 668 -35.26 -12.47 55.16
CA LEU A 668 -35.34 -11.57 54.01
C LEU A 668 -34.09 -10.70 53.91
N SER A 669 -33.61 -10.51 52.68
CA SER A 669 -32.59 -9.51 52.38
C SER A 669 -33.09 -8.09 52.64
N ASN A 670 -32.18 -7.12 52.77
CA ASN A 670 -32.56 -5.72 53.02
C ASN A 670 -33.51 -5.18 51.93
N ASP A 671 -33.26 -5.50 50.65
CA ASP A 671 -34.06 -5.01 49.53
C ASP A 671 -35.46 -5.64 49.51
N GLU A 672 -35.59 -6.92 49.87
CA GLU A 672 -36.88 -7.60 49.99
C GLU A 672 -37.70 -7.04 51.15
N LEU A 673 -37.05 -6.80 52.30
CA LEU A 673 -37.70 -6.18 53.44
C LEU A 673 -38.14 -4.74 53.11
N LEU A 674 -37.31 -3.98 52.40
CA LEU A 674 -37.67 -2.65 51.93
C LEU A 674 -38.82 -2.68 50.90
N SER A 675 -38.88 -3.69 50.03
CA SER A 675 -40.02 -3.88 49.11
C SER A 675 -41.34 -4.02 49.87
N ILE A 676 -41.36 -4.84 50.92
CA ILE A 676 -42.53 -5.00 51.81
C ILE A 676 -42.89 -3.68 52.51
N LEU A 677 -41.90 -2.98 53.07
CA LEU A 677 -42.10 -1.73 53.81
C LEU A 677 -42.43 -0.53 52.90
N SER A 678 -42.10 -0.59 51.61
CA SER A 678 -42.41 0.46 50.64
C SER A 678 -43.87 0.48 50.21
N GLN A 679 -44.58 -0.65 50.39
CA GLN A 679 -45.98 -0.84 49.97
C GLN A 679 -46.89 -1.27 51.12
N THR A 680 -46.74 -0.65 52.30
CA THR A 680 -47.54 -1.02 53.50
C THR A 680 -49.06 -0.96 53.31
N ARG A 681 -49.52 -0.18 52.33
CA ARG A 681 -50.94 -0.02 51.98
C ARG A 681 -51.49 -1.13 51.08
N ASN A 682 -50.62 -1.86 50.39
CA ASN A 682 -51.00 -2.95 49.51
C ASN A 682 -50.58 -4.30 50.13
N PRO A 683 -51.47 -4.98 50.87
CA PRO A 683 -51.13 -6.24 51.53
C PRO A 683 -50.79 -7.38 50.55
N HIS A 684 -51.13 -7.25 49.26
CA HIS A 684 -50.72 -8.19 48.23
C HIS A 684 -49.21 -8.18 47.95
N ALA A 685 -48.51 -7.07 48.22
CA ALA A 685 -47.06 -6.97 47.99
C ALA A 685 -46.25 -7.97 48.84
N VAL A 686 -46.81 -8.39 49.98
CA VAL A 686 -46.16 -9.36 50.88
C VAL A 686 -46.24 -10.79 50.34
N GLN A 687 -47.17 -11.09 49.42
CA GLN A 687 -47.43 -12.45 48.91
C GLN A 687 -46.19 -13.12 48.31
N GLU A 688 -45.35 -12.38 47.59
CA GLU A 688 -44.13 -12.91 46.96
C GLU A 688 -43.07 -13.32 47.99
N HIS A 689 -43.18 -12.81 49.21
CA HIS A 689 -42.24 -13.04 50.30
C HIS A 689 -42.78 -13.99 51.38
N MET A 690 -44.06 -14.41 51.30
CA MET A 690 -44.71 -15.26 52.31
C MET A 690 -44.03 -16.63 52.45
N CYS A 691 -43.70 -17.27 51.32
CA CYS A 691 -43.03 -18.57 51.30
C CYS A 691 -41.61 -18.55 51.90
N LYS A 692 -40.97 -17.38 51.97
CA LYS A 692 -39.67 -17.21 52.62
C LYS A 692 -39.79 -16.93 54.12
N CYS A 693 -40.91 -16.33 54.54
CA CYS A 693 -41.16 -16.04 55.95
C CYS A 693 -41.80 -17.23 56.68
N PHE A 694 -42.49 -18.14 55.97
CA PHE A 694 -43.25 -19.25 56.53
C PHE A 694 -43.06 -20.54 55.74
N ASP A 695 -42.67 -21.63 56.41
CA ASP A 695 -42.49 -22.95 55.77
C ASP A 695 -43.79 -23.56 55.24
N SER A 696 -44.92 -23.30 55.89
CA SER A 696 -46.22 -23.94 55.58
C SER A 696 -47.22 -23.00 54.88
N ILE A 697 -46.78 -21.78 54.51
CA ILE A 697 -47.65 -20.79 53.86
C ILE A 697 -46.98 -20.32 52.58
N ASN A 698 -47.54 -20.71 51.44
CA ASN A 698 -47.12 -20.17 50.16
C ASN A 698 -47.82 -18.83 49.86
N ARG A 699 -49.14 -18.77 50.11
CA ARG A 699 -49.96 -17.58 49.86
C ARG A 699 -51.07 -17.44 50.89
N VAL A 700 -51.54 -16.22 51.11
CA VAL A 700 -52.74 -15.93 51.91
C VAL A 700 -53.93 -15.60 50.99
N VAL A 701 -55.14 -15.95 51.39
CA VAL A 701 -56.35 -15.69 50.58
C VAL A 701 -57.07 -14.47 51.15
N PHE A 702 -57.15 -13.41 50.34
CA PHE A 702 -57.84 -12.18 50.68
C PHE A 702 -59.34 -12.28 50.35
N SER A 703 -60.18 -11.60 51.13
CA SER A 703 -61.63 -11.54 50.90
C SER A 703 -61.97 -10.66 49.69
N GLU A 704 -62.85 -11.16 48.81
CA GLU A 704 -63.41 -10.40 47.68
C GLU A 704 -64.50 -9.40 48.11
N THR A 705 -65.08 -9.59 49.30
CA THR A 705 -66.23 -8.81 49.79
C THR A 705 -65.83 -7.69 50.76
N ALA A 706 -64.71 -7.85 51.46
CA ALA A 706 -64.16 -6.88 52.40
C ALA A 706 -62.67 -6.63 52.08
N PRO A 707 -62.29 -5.46 51.52
CA PRO A 707 -60.91 -5.17 51.18
C PRO A 707 -60.05 -5.09 52.45
N GLY A 708 -59.02 -5.95 52.52
CA GLY A 708 -58.09 -5.98 53.66
C GLY A 708 -58.39 -7.04 54.73
N GLU A 709 -59.26 -8.02 54.46
CA GLU A 709 -59.41 -9.19 55.33
C GLU A 709 -58.79 -10.44 54.71
N ILE A 710 -58.06 -11.21 55.53
CA ILE A 710 -57.46 -12.50 55.15
C ILE A 710 -58.32 -13.62 55.72
N LEU A 711 -58.86 -14.45 54.83
CA LEU A 711 -59.83 -15.51 55.15
C LEU A 711 -59.17 -16.87 55.43
N GLY A 712 -57.94 -17.08 54.95
CA GLY A 712 -57.23 -18.35 55.10
C GLY A 712 -55.86 -18.35 54.44
N MET A 713 -55.17 -19.48 54.55
CA MET A 713 -53.87 -19.72 53.94
C MET A 713 -53.93 -20.82 52.88
N SER A 714 -53.01 -20.75 51.92
CA SER A 714 -52.80 -21.75 50.89
C SER A 714 -51.35 -22.23 50.92
N ASP A 715 -51.16 -23.54 50.93
CA ASP A 715 -49.84 -24.16 50.83
C ASP A 715 -49.37 -24.30 49.36
N MET A 716 -48.15 -24.78 49.14
CA MET A 716 -47.51 -25.05 47.85
C MET A 716 -48.31 -26.04 46.98
N ILE A 717 -49.07 -26.94 47.60
CA ILE A 717 -49.93 -27.95 46.93
C ILE A 717 -51.36 -27.39 46.68
N LYS A 718 -51.61 -26.10 46.98
CA LYS A 718 -52.91 -25.40 46.89
C LYS A 718 -54.00 -25.94 47.83
N GLU A 719 -53.61 -26.57 48.93
CA GLU A 719 -54.57 -26.88 49.99
C GLU A 719 -54.96 -25.58 50.70
N TYR A 720 -56.27 -25.33 50.79
CA TYR A 720 -56.83 -24.13 51.40
C TYR A 720 -57.28 -24.40 52.84
N VAL A 721 -56.69 -23.69 53.80
CA VAL A 721 -57.04 -23.77 55.21
C VAL A 721 -57.68 -22.44 55.65
N PRO A 722 -59.00 -22.41 55.94
CA PRO A 722 -59.65 -21.20 56.41
C PRO A 722 -59.23 -20.84 57.85
N PHE A 723 -59.11 -19.56 58.14
CA PHE A 723 -58.85 -19.06 59.49
C PHE A 723 -60.14 -19.03 60.31
N VAL A 724 -60.04 -19.35 61.61
CA VAL A 724 -61.18 -19.35 62.55
C VAL A 724 -61.77 -17.95 62.71
N GLN A 725 -60.93 -16.91 62.61
CA GLN A 725 -61.33 -15.51 62.54
C GLN A 725 -60.56 -14.83 61.40
N PRO A 726 -61.22 -14.02 60.54
CA PRO A 726 -60.53 -13.25 59.52
C PRO A 726 -59.49 -12.29 60.14
N VAL A 727 -58.28 -12.26 59.58
CA VAL A 727 -57.24 -11.31 60.01
C VAL A 727 -57.39 -10.02 59.23
N VAL A 728 -57.55 -8.90 59.93
CA VAL A 728 -57.65 -7.58 59.31
C VAL A 728 -56.24 -7.02 59.05
N THR A 729 -55.93 -6.75 57.79
CA THR A 729 -54.67 -6.10 57.41
C THR A 729 -54.70 -4.63 57.85
N GLY A 730 -53.66 -4.23 58.56
CA GLY A 730 -53.46 -2.85 59.03
C GLY A 730 -52.17 -2.24 58.49
N PRO A 731 -51.92 -0.95 58.79
CA PRO A 731 -50.73 -0.22 58.30
C PRO A 731 -49.41 -0.71 58.90
N ILE A 732 -49.46 -1.49 59.98
CA ILE A 732 -48.29 -2.09 60.64
C ILE A 732 -48.21 -3.54 60.18
N VAL A 733 -47.30 -3.82 59.25
CA VAL A 733 -47.17 -5.12 58.58
C VAL A 733 -46.79 -6.22 59.56
N GLU A 734 -45.94 -5.89 60.53
CA GLU A 734 -45.44 -6.83 61.55
C GLU A 734 -46.58 -7.41 62.38
N LYS A 735 -47.57 -6.57 62.72
CA LYS A 735 -48.64 -6.95 63.64
C LYS A 735 -49.56 -8.01 63.03
N TRP A 736 -50.05 -7.79 61.82
CA TRP A 736 -50.96 -8.75 61.19
C TRP A 736 -50.23 -10.01 60.70
N LEU A 737 -48.93 -9.94 60.38
CA LEU A 737 -48.11 -11.13 60.12
C LEU A 737 -47.88 -11.96 61.39
N SER A 738 -47.64 -11.32 62.55
CA SER A 738 -47.61 -12.01 63.84
C SER A 738 -48.97 -12.60 64.23
N ASP A 739 -50.08 -11.95 63.88
CA ASP A 739 -51.42 -12.51 64.10
C ASP A 739 -51.65 -13.76 63.24
N ILE A 740 -51.18 -13.78 61.99
CA ILE A 740 -51.16 -14.99 61.14
C ILE A 740 -50.28 -16.08 61.76
N GLU A 741 -49.10 -15.75 62.25
CA GLU A 741 -48.23 -16.70 62.95
C GLU A 741 -48.93 -17.28 64.19
N ALA A 742 -49.55 -16.44 65.01
CA ALA A 742 -50.28 -16.90 66.18
C ALA A 742 -51.46 -17.79 65.82
N ILE A 743 -52.20 -17.47 64.76
CA ILE A 743 -53.33 -18.28 64.27
C ILE A 743 -52.85 -19.59 63.66
N THR A 744 -51.75 -19.61 62.91
CA THR A 744 -51.19 -20.84 62.35
C THR A 744 -50.64 -21.76 63.43
N VAL A 745 -49.92 -21.21 64.42
CA VAL A 745 -49.46 -21.96 65.59
C VAL A 745 -50.65 -22.43 66.44
N ALA A 746 -51.69 -21.61 66.62
CA ALA A 746 -52.90 -22.02 67.32
C ALA A 746 -53.69 -23.09 66.56
N ALA A 747 -53.79 -23.00 65.23
CA ALA A 747 -54.42 -24.00 64.38
C ALA A 747 -53.63 -25.31 64.38
N GLN A 748 -52.30 -25.27 64.41
CA GLN A 748 -51.45 -26.46 64.57
C GLN A 748 -51.56 -27.06 65.98
N ARG A 749 -51.67 -26.22 67.03
CA ARG A 749 -51.87 -26.68 68.42
C ARG A 749 -53.29 -27.22 68.67
N LEU A 750 -54.32 -26.63 68.05
CA LEU A 750 -55.69 -27.15 68.04
C LEU A 750 -55.84 -28.36 67.11
N GLY A 751 -54.95 -28.50 66.14
CA GLY A 751 -54.81 -29.65 65.25
C GLY A 751 -54.08 -30.85 65.88
N HIS A 752 -53.68 -30.79 67.15
CA HIS A 752 -53.33 -32.00 67.91
C HIS A 752 -54.57 -32.88 68.10
N PRO A 753 -54.42 -34.22 68.13
CA PRO A 753 -55.40 -35.23 67.70
C PRO A 753 -56.70 -35.36 68.50
N GLU A 754 -56.99 -34.47 69.44
CA GLU A 754 -58.22 -34.52 70.24
C GLU A 754 -59.43 -33.91 69.51
N ASP A 755 -59.28 -32.83 68.73
CA ASP A 755 -60.42 -32.15 68.11
C ASP A 755 -60.79 -32.65 66.69
N VAL A 756 -59.87 -33.26 65.94
CA VAL A 756 -60.20 -33.96 64.68
C VAL A 756 -61.00 -35.25 64.98
N THR A 757 -60.65 -35.93 66.07
CA THR A 757 -61.40 -37.08 66.57
C THR A 757 -62.73 -36.65 67.20
N ARG A 758 -62.79 -35.48 67.85
CA ARG A 758 -64.01 -34.91 68.41
C ARG A 758 -64.98 -34.40 67.35
N LEU A 759 -64.53 -33.78 66.26
CA LEU A 759 -65.40 -33.33 65.15
C LEU A 759 -65.88 -34.51 64.30
N ALA A 760 -65.04 -35.54 64.10
CA ALA A 760 -65.45 -36.81 63.50
C ALA A 760 -66.40 -37.62 64.40
N ALA A 761 -66.21 -37.58 65.73
CA ALA A 761 -67.09 -38.21 66.71
C ALA A 761 -68.40 -37.43 66.92
N GLN A 762 -68.41 -36.09 66.82
CA GLN A 762 -69.64 -35.28 66.88
C GLN A 762 -70.50 -35.50 65.63
N THR A 763 -69.87 -35.57 64.45
CA THR A 763 -70.58 -35.88 63.19
C THR A 763 -71.07 -37.33 63.15
N ALA A 764 -70.40 -38.26 63.85
CA ALA A 764 -70.84 -39.65 64.02
C ALA A 764 -71.90 -39.84 65.13
N LEU A 765 -71.87 -39.04 66.22
CA LEU A 765 -72.89 -39.05 67.29
C LEU A 765 -74.17 -38.32 66.88
N GLU A 766 -74.11 -37.29 66.03
CA GLU A 766 -75.33 -36.65 65.49
C GLU A 766 -76.04 -37.54 64.45
N GLN A 767 -75.33 -38.50 63.84
CA GLN A 767 -75.93 -39.53 62.96
C GLN A 767 -76.44 -40.77 63.70
N LEU A 768 -76.29 -40.84 65.03
CA LEU A 768 -76.81 -41.91 65.89
C LEU A 768 -77.53 -41.27 67.10
N GLY A 769 -78.75 -40.76 66.89
CA GLY A 769 -79.60 -40.27 67.97
C GLY A 769 -79.84 -41.34 69.05
N GLY A 770 -80.07 -41.05 70.32
CA GLY A 770 -80.24 -39.77 71.02
C GLY A 770 -80.32 -40.06 72.53
N VAL A 771 -80.77 -39.05 73.28
CA VAL A 771 -81.01 -39.01 74.74
C VAL A 771 -79.86 -38.44 75.60
N SER A 772 -79.90 -37.10 75.69
CA SER A 772 -80.06 -36.34 76.94
C SER A 772 -79.21 -36.75 78.16
N GLY A 773 -78.25 -35.89 78.53
CA GLY A 773 -77.64 -35.91 79.86
C GLY A 773 -76.68 -34.76 80.12
N ASN A 774 -77.09 -33.86 80.99
CA ASN A 774 -76.45 -32.61 81.43
C ASN A 774 -74.93 -32.56 81.62
N ARG A 775 -74.41 -31.36 81.30
CA ARG A 775 -73.16 -30.73 81.71
C ARG A 775 -72.76 -31.00 83.17
N LYS A 776 -71.46 -31.29 83.41
CA LYS A 776 -70.62 -30.55 84.38
C LYS A 776 -69.12 -30.87 84.23
N SER A 777 -68.37 -29.77 84.05
CA SER A 777 -67.01 -29.44 84.50
C SER A 777 -65.99 -30.52 84.88
N GLY A 778 -64.76 -30.33 84.35
CA GLY A 778 -63.56 -30.31 85.19
C GLY A 778 -62.49 -31.35 84.85
N SER A 779 -61.39 -30.90 84.25
CA SER A 779 -60.01 -31.26 84.60
C SER A 779 -59.76 -32.69 85.09
N GLU A 780 -59.44 -33.61 84.17
CA GLU A 780 -58.60 -34.82 84.35
C GLU A 780 -58.73 -35.69 83.09
N ALA A 781 -57.76 -35.69 82.16
CA ALA A 781 -57.71 -36.69 81.08
C ALA A 781 -56.37 -36.67 80.31
N SER A 782 -55.30 -37.25 80.88
CA SER A 782 -54.11 -37.68 80.10
C SER A 782 -54.06 -39.20 79.92
N GLY A 783 -55.21 -39.89 80.07
CA GLY A 783 -55.29 -41.36 80.16
C GLY A 783 -55.93 -42.12 78.99
N ASN A 784 -56.40 -41.48 77.92
CA ASN A 784 -57.40 -42.10 77.03
C ASN A 784 -56.94 -42.68 75.68
N LEU A 785 -55.66 -42.56 75.29
CA LEU A 785 -55.17 -43.16 74.02
C LEU A 785 -54.92 -44.68 74.13
N TYR A 786 -54.45 -45.15 75.29
CA TYR A 786 -54.21 -46.58 75.56
C TYR A 786 -55.51 -47.38 75.68
N GLU A 787 -56.54 -46.82 76.34
CA GLU A 787 -57.84 -47.48 76.50
C GLU A 787 -58.63 -47.52 75.18
N ALA A 788 -58.53 -46.49 74.34
CA ALA A 788 -59.17 -46.47 73.02
C ALA A 788 -58.54 -47.49 72.04
N ALA A 789 -57.21 -47.62 72.02
CA ALA A 789 -56.50 -48.60 71.18
C ALA A 789 -56.77 -50.05 71.65
N ARG A 790 -56.85 -50.26 72.96
CA ARG A 790 -57.20 -51.57 73.55
C ARG A 790 -58.65 -51.97 73.26
N ALA A 791 -59.60 -51.06 73.39
CA ALA A 791 -61.01 -51.30 73.08
C ALA A 791 -61.24 -51.58 71.58
N ALA A 792 -60.52 -50.88 70.69
CA ALA A 792 -60.58 -51.14 69.25
C ALA A 792 -59.97 -52.50 68.84
N ALA A 793 -58.90 -52.93 69.54
CA ALA A 793 -58.29 -54.25 69.32
C ALA A 793 -59.17 -55.40 69.84
N GLU A 794 -59.88 -55.22 70.96
CA GLU A 794 -60.86 -56.19 71.47
C GLU A 794 -62.13 -56.27 70.58
N ALA A 795 -62.51 -55.17 69.92
CA ALA A 795 -63.66 -55.09 69.01
C ALA A 795 -63.43 -55.76 67.63
N LEU A 796 -62.17 -55.99 67.21
CA LEU A 796 -61.83 -56.73 65.98
C LEU A 796 -62.24 -58.21 66.03
N SER A 797 -62.40 -58.76 67.23
CA SER A 797 -62.87 -60.13 67.50
C SER A 797 -64.39 -60.29 67.51
N SER A 798 -65.17 -59.21 67.36
CA SER A 798 -66.65 -59.26 67.33
C SER A 798 -67.17 -59.93 66.05
N GLU A 799 -68.24 -60.73 66.15
CA GLU A 799 -68.91 -61.36 64.98
C GLU A 799 -69.78 -60.38 64.17
N GLU A 800 -69.96 -59.14 64.64
CA GLU A 800 -70.80 -58.13 63.99
C GLU A 800 -70.01 -57.27 62.95
N PRO A 801 -70.38 -57.25 61.66
CA PRO A 801 -69.57 -56.63 60.60
C PRO A 801 -69.38 -55.12 60.74
N ALA A 802 -70.39 -54.42 61.26
CA ALA A 802 -70.37 -52.95 61.41
C ALA A 802 -69.38 -52.49 62.49
N ILE A 803 -69.27 -53.26 63.58
CA ILE A 803 -68.31 -53.02 64.66
C ILE A 803 -66.89 -53.31 64.17
N ARG A 804 -66.72 -54.39 63.39
CA ARG A 804 -65.42 -54.78 62.84
C ARG A 804 -64.90 -53.77 61.80
N GLN A 805 -65.76 -53.21 60.96
CA GLN A 805 -65.41 -52.13 60.02
C GLN A 805 -65.10 -50.81 60.74
N GLY A 806 -65.84 -50.48 61.80
CA GLY A 806 -65.55 -49.31 62.66
C GLY A 806 -64.17 -49.43 63.33
N ALA A 807 -63.86 -50.60 63.89
CA ALA A 807 -62.57 -50.89 64.51
C ALA A 807 -61.40 -50.86 63.50
N GLN A 808 -61.58 -51.41 62.29
CA GLN A 808 -60.56 -51.32 61.23
C GLN A 808 -60.28 -49.89 60.77
N ARG A 809 -61.30 -49.03 60.68
CA ARG A 809 -61.15 -47.61 60.30
C ARG A 809 -60.38 -46.81 61.35
N ILE A 810 -60.66 -47.06 62.63
CA ILE A 810 -59.97 -46.42 63.75
C ILE A 810 -58.49 -46.82 63.78
N LEU A 811 -58.17 -48.10 63.59
CA LEU A 811 -56.79 -48.58 63.55
C LEU A 811 -56.02 -48.15 62.29
N VAL A 812 -56.68 -48.02 61.14
CA VAL A 812 -56.06 -47.50 59.91
C VAL A 812 -55.74 -46.01 60.02
N ASN A 813 -56.62 -45.21 60.64
CA ASN A 813 -56.36 -43.80 60.89
C ASN A 813 -55.25 -43.58 61.93
N LEU A 814 -55.18 -44.42 62.97
CA LEU A 814 -54.05 -44.44 63.91
C LEU A 814 -52.73 -44.92 63.24
N ALA A 815 -52.81 -45.73 62.18
CA ALA A 815 -51.65 -46.27 61.45
C ALA A 815 -51.25 -45.45 60.19
N GLY A 816 -51.82 -44.25 60.02
CA GLY A 816 -51.48 -43.29 58.97
C GLY A 816 -50.17 -42.52 59.23
N GLU A 817 -49.66 -42.53 60.46
CA GLU A 817 -48.43 -41.84 60.85
C GLU A 817 -47.19 -42.74 60.70
N GLY A 818 -46.71 -42.86 59.46
CA GLY A 818 -45.33 -43.27 59.15
C GLY A 818 -44.92 -44.74 59.42
N PRO A 819 -43.81 -45.21 58.80
CA PRO A 819 -43.36 -46.59 58.91
C PRO A 819 -42.90 -46.97 60.34
N THR A 820 -42.44 -46.01 61.14
CA THR A 820 -41.83 -46.24 62.47
C THR A 820 -42.86 -46.68 63.52
N GLN A 821 -44.10 -46.18 63.48
CA GLN A 821 -45.16 -46.63 64.40
C GLN A 821 -45.72 -48.00 64.01
N ARG A 822 -45.67 -48.39 62.72
CA ARG A 822 -46.02 -49.74 62.25
C ARG A 822 -45.04 -50.80 62.76
N TYR A 823 -43.74 -50.48 62.86
CA TYR A 823 -42.75 -51.36 63.48
C TYR A 823 -42.90 -51.45 65.00
N ALA A 824 -43.28 -50.36 65.68
CA ALA A 824 -43.54 -50.35 67.12
C ALA A 824 -44.79 -51.16 67.50
N ALA A 825 -45.88 -51.04 66.73
CA ALA A 825 -47.09 -51.83 66.92
C ALA A 825 -46.89 -53.32 66.57
N ALA A 826 -46.12 -53.63 65.52
CA ALA A 826 -45.74 -55.00 65.18
C ALA A 826 -44.78 -55.63 66.21
N ALA A 827 -43.86 -54.85 66.78
CA ALA A 827 -43.00 -55.31 67.87
C ALA A 827 -43.81 -55.63 69.13
N PHE A 828 -44.81 -54.81 69.48
CA PHE A 828 -45.70 -55.04 70.63
C PHE A 828 -46.66 -56.22 70.43
N ALA A 829 -47.13 -56.46 69.21
CA ALA A 829 -47.98 -57.61 68.88
C ALA A 829 -47.21 -58.96 68.90
N VAL A 830 -45.89 -58.93 68.70
CA VAL A 830 -45.01 -60.13 68.71
C VAL A 830 -44.45 -60.41 70.11
N SER A 831 -44.26 -59.41 70.97
CA SER A 831 -43.72 -59.58 72.33
C SER A 831 -44.83 -59.58 73.40
N GLY A 832 -45.51 -60.71 73.57
CA GLY A 832 -46.44 -60.91 74.70
C GLY A 832 -45.73 -61.01 76.05
N LEU A 833 -45.26 -59.89 76.61
CA LEU A 833 -44.51 -59.85 77.87
C LEU A 833 -45.20 -59.00 78.95
N LYS A 834 -45.32 -59.61 80.13
CA LYS A 834 -46.04 -59.13 81.31
C LYS A 834 -45.30 -58.00 82.04
N SER A 835 -46.02 -56.89 82.20
CA SER A 835 -46.10 -55.89 83.28
C SER A 835 -44.93 -55.40 84.14
N GLU A 836 -43.65 -55.74 83.96
CA GLU A 836 -42.61 -55.16 84.86
C GLU A 836 -41.33 -54.60 84.21
N VAL A 837 -41.26 -54.49 82.87
CA VAL A 837 -40.12 -53.83 82.18
C VAL A 837 -40.55 -52.72 81.20
N ALA A 838 -41.84 -52.35 81.19
CA ALA A 838 -42.39 -51.35 80.27
C ALA A 838 -41.84 -49.91 80.38
N PRO A 839 -41.37 -49.38 81.54
CA PRO A 839 -40.90 -47.99 81.60
C PRO A 839 -39.57 -47.76 80.87
N PHE A 840 -38.69 -48.77 80.83
CA PHE A 840 -37.31 -48.59 80.34
C PHE A 840 -37.22 -48.60 78.81
N VAL A 841 -38.07 -49.37 78.14
CA VAL A 841 -38.15 -49.39 76.67
C VAL A 841 -38.88 -48.15 76.13
N TRP A 842 -39.81 -47.59 76.90
CA TRP A 842 -40.48 -46.33 76.58
C TRP A 842 -39.60 -45.10 76.85
N ALA A 843 -38.81 -45.10 77.94
CA ALA A 843 -37.84 -44.04 78.21
C ALA A 843 -36.80 -43.91 77.08
N CYS A 844 -36.22 -45.04 76.62
CA CYS A 844 -35.28 -45.02 75.50
C CYS A 844 -35.92 -44.58 74.15
N ALA A 845 -37.22 -44.82 73.93
CA ALA A 845 -37.91 -44.40 72.71
C ALA A 845 -38.32 -42.92 72.73
N VAL A 846 -38.68 -42.40 73.90
CA VAL A 846 -38.99 -40.96 74.11
C VAL A 846 -37.71 -40.13 74.14
N ASP A 847 -36.62 -40.63 74.74
CA ASP A 847 -35.30 -39.97 74.71
C ASP A 847 -34.72 -39.95 73.28
N PHE A 848 -34.97 -40.97 72.46
CA PHE A 848 -34.57 -40.96 71.04
C PHE A 848 -35.42 -39.99 70.20
N LEU A 849 -36.70 -39.79 70.55
CA LEU A 849 -37.58 -38.80 69.91
C LEU A 849 -37.26 -37.36 70.37
N GLN A 850 -36.87 -37.15 71.63
CA GLN A 850 -36.37 -35.85 72.12
C GLN A 850 -34.98 -35.51 71.57
N ALA A 851 -34.10 -36.48 71.38
CA ALA A 851 -32.78 -36.28 70.78
C ALA A 851 -32.82 -36.05 69.25
N PHE A 852 -33.88 -36.48 68.56
CA PHE A 852 -34.04 -36.23 67.11
C PHE A 852 -34.81 -34.93 66.81
N LEU A 853 -35.73 -34.51 67.69
CA LEU A 853 -36.42 -33.21 67.61
C LEU A 853 -35.57 -32.04 68.13
N GLY A 854 -34.46 -32.31 68.83
CA GLY A 854 -33.47 -31.31 69.26
C GLY A 854 -32.41 -30.96 68.21
N THR A 855 -32.47 -31.53 67.00
CA THR A 855 -31.42 -31.38 65.97
C THR A 855 -31.99 -30.95 64.61
N VAL A 856 -33.09 -30.18 64.61
CA VAL A 856 -33.51 -29.33 63.49
C VAL A 856 -34.07 -28.03 64.08
N VAL A 857 -33.16 -27.17 64.55
CA VAL A 857 -33.22 -25.69 64.55
C VAL A 857 -31.81 -25.20 64.28
#